data_AF-A0A437A467-F1
#
_entry.id   AF-A0A437A467-F1
#
_cell.length_a   1.000
_cell.length_b   1.000
_cell.length_c   1.000
_cell.angle_alpha   90.00
_cell.angle_beta   90.00
_cell.angle_gamma   90.00
#
_symmetry.space_group_name_H-M   'P 1'
#
loop_
_entity.id
_entity.type
_entity.pdbx_description
1 polymer ?
#
loop_
_entity_poly.entity_id
_entity_poly.type
_entity_poly.pdbx_seq_one_letter_code
_entity_poly.pdbx_strand_id
1 'polypeptide(L)'
;MAAPIPTVALISGGKDSFFSLLHSNANGFQIIALANLHPPVPSSQTSDHGDSDDLNSFMYQTVGHTVLPHYSSILNIPLYRTAITGSSVNQDLSYHPSATNSVNGSKKDEEEDEIENLYALLHSIKLKHPELRAVCSGAILSSYQRTRVESVCQRLGLISIAWLWQRKQERVLREMEVVGLDARIIKVASLGLDERWLGRSVADYKTRMALEGIKKRYGGNVAGEGGEFETLVIGCKGWKKKVGVSKSETVNEGGGVAWTRFLETMVVDAEYEEMTVPEKPPPLDTEFEEVLKYVEIEPSIRDKAPSSIHHTPTEPFRTTVHISPCNIYITNLHSITGDIVQQVGSIFSQLQEHLSKSSSTLRHITSTLLLLRSMDDFQAINKVYSSYFSEFPNPPSRVCVAIEDSMPKNIGVLLSVIADMPRLGDTRQALHVQSRSYWAPANVGPYSQAIAVGGVVSVAGMIGLVPESMKVWENEGVRGETVLALQNMVRVGREMNIHGKCGWLGGVGFVVEDADVGVMKGAWKKWFEESNEEDELDHEVDESYFEKSDQDIKSPALSEAATSPPLVIVQVPQLPLGSHVEFACQGVDSAFLSRATAVAADQDDDEEDITAPAQSPSTLHIETSSSEPQGNSLQYHSVSFGLQQLIWGVSDEGG
;
A
#
# COMPACT_ATOMS: atom_id res chain seq x y z
N MET A 1 -26.96 -13.17 2.60
CA MET A 1 -25.50 -13.22 2.79
C MET A 1 -24.88 -13.63 1.46
N ALA A 2 -23.80 -12.98 1.03
CA ALA A 2 -23.05 -13.42 -0.14
C ALA A 2 -22.47 -14.82 0.10
N ALA A 3 -22.29 -15.61 -0.96
CA ALA A 3 -21.65 -16.92 -0.84
C ALA A 3 -20.20 -16.77 -0.34
N PRO A 4 -19.71 -17.65 0.55
CA PRO A 4 -18.33 -17.59 1.02
C PRO A 4 -17.34 -17.74 -0.13
N ILE A 5 -16.19 -17.08 -0.03
CA ILE A 5 -15.12 -17.13 -1.03
C ILE A 5 -14.13 -18.24 -0.63
N PRO A 6 -14.00 -19.33 -1.42
CA PRO A 6 -13.08 -20.42 -1.10
C PRO A 6 -11.63 -19.95 -1.14
N THR A 7 -10.92 -20.17 -0.03
CA THR A 7 -9.63 -19.57 0.29
C THR A 7 -8.65 -20.61 0.81
N VAL A 8 -7.37 -20.47 0.44
CA VAL A 8 -6.27 -21.23 1.05
C VAL A 8 -5.53 -20.34 2.03
N ALA A 9 -5.23 -20.84 3.23
CA ALA A 9 -4.41 -20.14 4.21
C ALA A 9 -2.94 -20.61 4.11
N LEU A 10 -2.02 -19.67 3.91
CA LEU A 10 -0.59 -19.90 4.10
C LEU A 10 -0.31 -19.95 5.60
N ILE A 11 0.08 -21.12 6.11
CA ILE A 11 0.35 -21.33 7.53
C ILE A 11 1.83 -21.56 7.79
N SER A 12 2.35 -20.90 8.83
CA SER A 12 3.71 -21.11 9.34
C SER A 12 3.73 -21.89 10.66
N GLY A 13 2.57 -21.99 11.33
CA GLY A 13 2.51 -22.44 12.72
C GLY A 13 2.38 -21.28 13.71
N GLY A 14 2.85 -20.08 13.33
CA GLY A 14 2.87 -18.89 14.17
C GLY A 14 1.57 -18.11 14.23
N LYS A 15 1.51 -17.19 15.21
CA LYS A 15 0.38 -16.35 15.57
C LYS A 15 -0.29 -15.66 14.38
N ASP A 16 0.50 -15.12 13.46
CA ASP A 16 -0.01 -14.20 12.43
C ASP A 16 -0.80 -14.94 11.36
N SER A 17 -0.30 -16.12 10.98
CA SER A 17 -0.96 -16.97 9.99
C SER A 17 -2.34 -17.42 10.46
N PHE A 18 -2.49 -17.80 11.73
CA PHE A 18 -3.78 -18.20 12.28
C PHE A 18 -4.69 -17.02 12.60
N PHE A 19 -4.15 -15.88 13.03
CA PHE A 19 -4.98 -14.71 13.27
C PHE A 19 -5.54 -14.14 11.95
N SER A 20 -4.73 -14.11 10.88
CA SER A 20 -5.19 -13.79 9.52
C SER A 20 -6.22 -14.80 9.00
N LEU A 21 -6.06 -16.09 9.33
CA LEU A 21 -7.06 -17.13 9.04
C LEU A 21 -8.41 -16.82 9.69
N LEU A 22 -8.42 -16.44 10.97
CA LEU A 22 -9.64 -16.07 11.69
C LEU A 22 -10.32 -14.84 11.05
N HIS A 23 -9.55 -13.80 10.72
CA HIS A 23 -10.09 -12.63 10.02
C HIS A 23 -10.61 -12.98 8.62
N SER A 24 -9.99 -13.92 7.91
CA SER A 24 -10.49 -14.40 6.62
C SER A 24 -11.91 -14.97 6.75
N ASN A 25 -12.12 -15.87 7.72
CA ASN A 25 -13.45 -16.41 7.99
C ASN A 25 -14.46 -15.31 8.36
N ALA A 26 -14.07 -14.35 9.21
CA ALA A 26 -14.91 -13.22 9.61
C ALA A 26 -15.31 -12.29 8.43
N ASN A 27 -14.49 -12.26 7.38
CA ASN A 27 -14.73 -11.49 6.15
C ASN A 27 -15.41 -12.30 5.03
N GLY A 28 -15.90 -13.51 5.32
CA GLY A 28 -16.57 -14.36 4.34
C GLY A 28 -15.61 -15.11 3.41
N PHE A 29 -14.31 -15.17 3.73
CA PHE A 29 -13.31 -15.98 3.04
C PHE A 29 -13.18 -17.33 3.75
N GLN A 30 -13.90 -18.33 3.23
CA GLN A 30 -13.93 -19.67 3.81
C GLN A 30 -12.63 -20.41 3.52
N ILE A 31 -11.94 -20.84 4.57
CA ILE A 31 -10.71 -21.62 4.45
C ILE A 31 -11.05 -23.06 4.08
N ILE A 32 -10.62 -23.48 2.89
CA ILE A 32 -10.85 -24.84 2.35
C ILE A 32 -9.57 -25.67 2.30
N ALA A 33 -8.41 -25.03 2.41
CA ALA A 33 -7.10 -25.68 2.39
C ALA A 33 -6.09 -24.89 3.23
N LEU A 34 -5.12 -25.60 3.79
CA LEU A 34 -3.93 -25.04 4.42
C LEU A 34 -2.73 -25.32 3.50
N ALA A 35 -1.80 -24.38 3.40
CA ALA A 35 -0.60 -24.49 2.59
C ALA A 35 0.62 -24.08 3.38
N ASN A 36 1.72 -24.80 3.22
CA ASN A 36 2.98 -24.51 3.90
C ASN A 36 4.18 -24.90 3.02
N LEU A 37 5.15 -24.00 2.90
CA LEU A 37 6.49 -24.36 2.46
C LEU A 37 7.36 -24.68 3.67
N HIS A 38 8.19 -25.71 3.54
CA HIS A 38 9.03 -26.19 4.64
C HIS A 38 10.47 -26.47 4.20
N PRO A 39 11.44 -26.45 5.13
CA PRO A 39 12.80 -26.93 4.89
C PRO A 39 12.85 -28.30 4.20
N PRO A 40 13.81 -28.54 3.28
CA PRO A 40 14.03 -29.87 2.71
C PRO A 40 14.49 -30.84 3.82
N VAL A 41 14.01 -32.09 3.76
CA VAL A 41 14.43 -33.13 4.70
C VAL A 41 15.86 -33.55 4.33
N PRO A 42 16.83 -33.58 5.27
CA PRO A 42 18.18 -34.01 4.98
C PRO A 42 18.17 -35.42 4.35
N SER A 43 18.72 -35.56 3.14
CA SER A 43 18.96 -36.88 2.56
C SER A 43 19.98 -37.60 3.41
N SER A 44 19.60 -38.76 3.96
CA SER A 44 20.42 -39.60 4.83
C SER A 44 21.71 -40.07 4.13
N GLN A 45 22.76 -39.23 4.08
CA GLN A 45 24.11 -39.63 3.64
C GLN A 45 25.23 -38.58 3.80
N THR A 46 25.27 -37.77 4.86
CA THR A 46 26.56 -37.19 5.33
C THR A 46 26.50 -36.94 6.83
N SER A 47 27.13 -37.85 7.58
CA SER A 47 27.57 -37.63 8.96
C SER A 47 28.68 -36.58 9.01
N ASP A 48 28.68 -35.75 10.05
CA ASP A 48 29.61 -34.67 10.40
C ASP A 48 29.35 -33.30 9.76
N HIS A 49 28.22 -32.68 10.12
CA HIS A 49 28.07 -31.32 10.65
C HIS A 49 26.60 -31.16 11.06
N GLY A 50 26.33 -30.63 12.25
CA GLY A 50 25.06 -30.81 12.99
C GLY A 50 23.78 -30.59 12.18
N ASP A 51 22.77 -31.43 12.45
CA ASP A 51 21.38 -31.27 11.99
C ASP A 51 20.90 -29.84 12.32
N SER A 52 21.05 -28.91 11.37
CA SER A 52 20.57 -27.55 11.53
C SER A 52 19.10 -27.54 11.11
N ASP A 53 18.21 -27.78 12.07
CA ASP A 53 16.77 -27.45 11.96
C ASP A 53 16.53 -25.94 11.71
N ASP A 54 17.60 -25.11 11.75
CA ASP A 54 17.57 -23.68 11.47
C ASP A 54 18.15 -23.35 10.08
N LEU A 55 17.28 -23.35 9.07
CA LEU A 55 17.56 -22.72 7.78
C LEU A 55 17.20 -21.23 7.86
N ASN A 56 18.10 -20.33 7.49
CA ASN A 56 17.80 -18.89 7.48
C ASN A 56 16.88 -18.53 6.29
N SER A 57 15.55 -18.60 6.45
CA SER A 57 14.57 -18.10 5.47
C SER A 57 13.94 -16.79 5.95
N PHE A 58 13.88 -15.79 5.07
CA PHE A 58 13.18 -14.52 5.32
C PHE A 58 11.65 -14.64 5.17
N MET A 59 11.16 -15.73 4.55
CA MET A 59 9.75 -15.94 4.24
C MET A 59 9.06 -16.94 5.18
N TYR A 60 9.78 -17.94 5.68
CA TYR A 60 9.16 -19.09 6.36
C TYR A 60 9.80 -19.40 7.71
N GLN A 61 8.93 -19.71 8.66
CA GLN A 61 9.29 -20.17 10.00
C GLN A 61 9.99 -21.54 9.93
N THR A 62 11.13 -21.68 10.61
CA THR A 62 11.92 -22.92 10.63
C THR A 62 11.72 -23.74 11.89
N VAL A 63 11.56 -23.08 13.04
CA VAL A 63 11.32 -23.74 14.32
C VAL A 63 9.85 -24.17 14.44
N GLY A 64 9.63 -25.41 14.90
CA GLY A 64 8.28 -25.95 15.11
C GLY A 64 7.57 -26.44 13.85
N HIS A 65 8.23 -26.44 12.68
CA HIS A 65 7.65 -26.89 11.41
C HIS A 65 7.17 -28.37 11.43
N THR A 66 7.70 -29.18 12.36
CA THR A 66 7.31 -30.58 12.58
C THR A 66 5.93 -30.73 13.21
N VAL A 67 5.41 -29.68 13.85
CA VAL A 67 4.07 -29.66 14.48
C VAL A 67 2.96 -29.42 13.44
N LEU A 68 3.27 -28.75 12.33
CA LEU A 68 2.29 -28.29 11.34
C LEU A 68 1.35 -29.38 10.80
N PRO A 69 1.78 -30.64 10.55
CA PRO A 69 0.89 -31.72 10.14
C PRO A 69 -0.34 -31.91 11.03
N HIS A 70 -0.25 -31.60 12.33
CA HIS A 70 -1.35 -31.71 13.28
C HIS A 70 -2.52 -30.76 12.95
N TYR A 71 -2.25 -29.59 12.35
CA TYR A 71 -3.30 -28.61 12.07
C TYR A 71 -4.37 -29.11 11.09
N SER A 72 -4.01 -30.04 10.19
CA SER A 72 -4.99 -30.68 9.30
C SER A 72 -6.10 -31.38 10.10
N SER A 73 -5.70 -32.09 11.15
CA SER A 73 -6.61 -32.81 12.04
C SER A 73 -7.28 -31.89 13.07
N ILE A 74 -6.60 -30.84 13.52
CA ILE A 74 -7.12 -29.88 14.49
C ILE A 74 -8.25 -29.03 13.88
N LEU A 75 -8.00 -28.48 12.69
CA LEU A 75 -8.96 -27.61 12.00
C LEU A 75 -9.95 -28.39 11.13
N ASN A 76 -9.68 -29.67 10.86
CA ASN A 76 -10.41 -30.47 9.89
C ASN A 76 -10.39 -29.82 8.48
N ILE A 77 -9.21 -29.38 8.05
CA ILE A 77 -8.95 -28.72 6.77
C ILE A 77 -7.71 -29.38 6.14
N PRO A 78 -7.72 -29.79 4.87
CA PRO A 78 -6.58 -30.46 4.25
C PRO A 78 -5.35 -29.56 4.22
N LEU A 79 -4.20 -30.11 4.62
CA LEU A 79 -2.89 -29.46 4.56
C LEU A 79 -2.07 -29.94 3.36
N TYR A 80 -1.58 -29.00 2.57
CA TYR A 80 -0.65 -29.23 1.46
C TYR A 80 0.72 -28.65 1.81
N ARG A 81 1.76 -29.44 1.58
CA ARG A 81 3.13 -29.06 1.92
C ARG A 81 4.08 -29.34 0.76
N THR A 82 5.04 -28.46 0.57
CA THR A 82 6.12 -28.63 -0.40
C THR A 82 7.44 -28.20 0.23
N ALA A 83 8.50 -28.96 -0.01
CA ALA A 83 9.83 -28.62 0.43
C ALA A 83 10.37 -27.44 -0.40
N ILE A 84 11.08 -26.53 0.25
CA ILE A 84 11.82 -25.46 -0.42
C ILE A 84 13.06 -26.10 -1.04
N THR A 85 13.18 -26.02 -2.37
CA THR A 85 14.35 -26.54 -3.11
C THR A 85 15.29 -25.43 -3.56
N GLY A 86 14.92 -24.18 -3.28
CA GLY A 86 15.58 -22.96 -3.74
C GLY A 86 16.06 -22.03 -2.62
N SER A 87 16.63 -20.89 -2.99
CA SER A 87 17.01 -19.79 -2.09
C SER A 87 16.26 -18.49 -2.45
N SER A 88 16.31 -17.45 -1.61
CA SER A 88 15.74 -16.15 -1.95
C SER A 88 16.60 -15.45 -3.02
N VAL A 89 16.29 -15.70 -4.29
CA VAL A 89 17.08 -15.21 -5.45
C VAL A 89 16.83 -13.72 -5.71
N ASN A 90 15.56 -13.30 -5.71
CA ASN A 90 15.20 -11.89 -5.76
C ASN A 90 14.96 -11.39 -4.33
N GLN A 91 15.77 -10.43 -3.87
CA GLN A 91 15.66 -9.82 -2.53
C GLN A 91 15.11 -8.38 -2.58
N ASP A 92 14.69 -7.90 -3.75
CA ASP A 92 14.09 -6.57 -3.87
C ASP A 92 12.76 -6.50 -3.11
N LEU A 93 12.42 -5.29 -2.65
CA LEU A 93 11.14 -5.00 -2.00
C LEU A 93 9.96 -5.27 -2.96
N SER A 94 10.17 -4.98 -4.24
CA SER A 94 9.23 -5.24 -5.32
C SER A 94 9.64 -6.51 -6.07
N TYR A 95 8.76 -7.50 -6.11
CA TYR A 95 9.06 -8.76 -6.75
C TYR A 95 8.56 -8.80 -8.21
N HIS A 96 9.41 -9.25 -9.13
CA HIS A 96 9.01 -9.59 -10.49
C HIS A 96 9.77 -10.83 -10.98
N PRO A 97 9.09 -11.83 -11.56
CA PRO A 97 9.73 -13.09 -11.96
C PRO A 97 10.86 -12.91 -12.98
N SER A 98 10.77 -11.92 -13.88
CA SER A 98 11.79 -11.67 -14.91
C SER A 98 12.96 -10.77 -14.46
N ALA A 99 12.92 -10.22 -13.23
CA ALA A 99 14.00 -9.40 -12.68
C ALA A 99 15.24 -10.22 -12.29
N THR A 100 15.16 -11.55 -12.35
CA THR A 100 16.26 -12.51 -12.19
C THR A 100 17.29 -12.46 -13.33
N ASN A 101 17.04 -11.70 -14.40
CA ASN A 101 18.02 -11.43 -15.47
C ASN A 101 19.11 -10.44 -15.01
N SER A 102 19.85 -10.78 -13.96
CA SER A 102 21.19 -10.23 -13.78
C SER A 102 22.05 -10.71 -14.94
N VAL A 103 22.91 -9.83 -15.46
CA VAL A 103 23.68 -9.94 -16.72
C VAL A 103 24.61 -11.18 -16.79
N ASN A 104 24.67 -12.00 -15.74
CA ASN A 104 25.42 -13.25 -15.67
C ASN A 104 24.63 -14.48 -15.14
N GLY A 105 23.31 -14.36 -14.93
CA GLY A 105 22.47 -15.45 -14.41
C GLY A 105 22.16 -16.51 -15.47
N SER A 106 22.36 -17.77 -15.14
CA SER A 106 22.00 -18.88 -16.02
C SER A 106 20.52 -19.20 -15.85
N LYS A 107 19.83 -19.71 -16.88
CA LYS A 107 18.42 -20.16 -16.83
C LYS A 107 18.08 -21.13 -15.67
N LYS A 108 19.11 -21.68 -15.03
CA LYS A 108 19.01 -22.60 -13.89
C LYS A 108 18.65 -21.90 -12.59
N ASP A 109 19.00 -20.62 -12.46
CA ASP A 109 18.80 -19.83 -11.23
C ASP A 109 17.32 -19.40 -11.04
N GLU A 110 16.51 -19.41 -12.10
CA GLU A 110 15.05 -19.14 -12.04
C GLU A 110 14.24 -20.31 -11.48
N GLU A 111 14.72 -21.56 -11.65
CA GLU A 111 14.06 -22.77 -11.14
C GLU A 111 14.33 -23.00 -9.64
N GLU A 112 15.22 -22.20 -9.03
CA GLU A 112 15.68 -22.30 -7.64
C GLU A 112 15.21 -21.11 -6.76
N ASP A 113 14.18 -20.35 -7.14
CA ASP A 113 13.58 -19.31 -6.28
C ASP A 113 12.47 -19.88 -5.37
N GLU A 114 12.51 -19.56 -4.08
CA GLU A 114 11.50 -19.99 -3.10
C GLU A 114 10.07 -19.55 -3.47
N ILE A 115 9.93 -18.45 -4.22
CA ILE A 115 8.64 -17.92 -4.66
C ILE A 115 8.02 -18.77 -5.77
N GLU A 116 8.84 -19.40 -6.61
CA GLU A 116 8.36 -20.36 -7.60
C GLU A 116 7.89 -21.67 -6.96
N ASN A 117 8.49 -22.07 -5.82
CA ASN A 117 7.96 -23.17 -5.02
C ASN A 117 6.58 -22.84 -4.45
N LEU A 118 6.36 -21.58 -4.00
CA LEU A 118 5.04 -21.13 -3.52
C LEU A 118 4.01 -21.17 -4.66
N TYR A 119 4.38 -20.71 -5.85
CA TYR A 119 3.53 -20.80 -7.03
C TYR A 119 3.17 -22.24 -7.38
N ALA A 120 4.15 -23.14 -7.44
CA ALA A 120 3.91 -24.56 -7.74
C ALA A 120 2.96 -25.21 -6.72
N LEU A 121 3.16 -24.92 -5.43
CA LEU A 121 2.28 -25.39 -4.36
C LEU A 121 0.85 -24.89 -4.57
N LEU A 122 0.65 -23.57 -4.68
CA LEU A 122 -0.67 -22.96 -4.84
C LEU A 122 -1.37 -23.38 -6.14
N HIS A 123 -0.61 -23.53 -7.23
CA HIS A 123 -1.11 -24.06 -8.50
C HIS A 123 -1.64 -25.50 -8.32
N SER A 124 -0.89 -26.35 -7.64
CA SER A 124 -1.31 -27.74 -7.37
C SER A 124 -2.57 -27.82 -6.50
N ILE A 125 -2.74 -26.90 -5.55
CA ILE A 125 -3.95 -26.79 -4.71
C ILE A 125 -5.12 -26.33 -5.57
N LYS A 126 -4.93 -25.32 -6.42
CA LYS A 126 -5.97 -24.83 -7.34
C LYS A 126 -6.45 -25.91 -8.31
N LEU A 127 -5.56 -26.80 -8.76
CA LEU A 127 -5.95 -27.96 -9.58
C LEU A 127 -6.83 -28.96 -8.81
N LYS A 128 -6.59 -29.14 -7.50
CA LYS A 128 -7.38 -30.02 -6.62
C LYS A 128 -8.67 -29.38 -6.13
N HIS A 129 -8.69 -28.06 -6.03
CA HIS A 129 -9.82 -27.22 -5.61
C HIS A 129 -10.09 -26.15 -6.67
N PRO A 130 -10.75 -26.49 -7.79
CA PRO A 130 -10.99 -25.54 -8.89
C PRO A 130 -11.83 -24.31 -8.50
N GLU A 131 -12.56 -24.40 -7.39
CA GLU A 131 -13.33 -23.32 -6.78
C GLU A 131 -12.48 -22.30 -6.02
N LEU A 132 -11.19 -22.57 -5.78
CA LEU A 132 -10.28 -21.69 -5.06
C LEU A 132 -10.21 -20.32 -5.73
N ARG A 133 -10.44 -19.25 -4.94
CA ARG A 133 -10.42 -17.87 -5.44
C ARG A 133 -9.48 -16.94 -4.70
N ALA A 134 -8.98 -17.32 -3.51
CA ALA A 134 -8.13 -16.43 -2.72
C ALA A 134 -7.05 -17.17 -1.91
N VAL A 135 -6.03 -16.42 -1.51
CA VAL A 135 -4.92 -16.85 -0.65
C VAL A 135 -4.77 -15.87 0.51
N CYS A 136 -4.79 -16.38 1.73
CA CYS A 136 -4.58 -15.61 2.97
C CYS A 136 -3.15 -15.80 3.47
N SER A 137 -2.46 -14.70 3.77
CA SER A 137 -1.14 -14.69 4.42
C SER A 137 -1.18 -13.93 5.75
N GLY A 138 -0.20 -14.21 6.61
CA GLY A 138 -0.08 -13.60 7.94
C GLY A 138 0.86 -12.39 8.02
N ALA A 139 1.27 -11.77 6.91
CA ALA A 139 2.21 -10.64 7.00
C ALA A 139 1.59 -9.44 7.74
N ILE A 140 2.25 -8.91 8.78
CA ILE A 140 1.79 -7.72 9.52
C ILE A 140 2.49 -6.45 9.01
N LEU A 141 3.82 -6.39 9.01
CA LEU A 141 4.53 -5.20 8.48
C LEU A 141 5.32 -5.47 7.21
N SER A 142 5.69 -6.73 6.96
CA SER A 142 6.59 -7.06 5.87
C SER A 142 5.95 -6.86 4.48
N SER A 143 6.20 -5.69 3.88
CA SER A 143 5.92 -5.43 2.46
C SER A 143 6.65 -6.43 1.55
N TYR A 144 7.84 -6.90 1.96
CA TYR A 144 8.61 -7.93 1.27
C TYR A 144 7.83 -9.25 1.12
N GLN A 145 7.22 -9.74 2.21
CA GLN A 145 6.44 -10.97 2.19
C GLN A 145 5.12 -10.80 1.41
N ARG A 146 4.47 -9.64 1.60
CA ARG A 146 3.20 -9.32 0.93
C ARG A 146 3.33 -9.30 -0.60
N THR A 147 4.31 -8.56 -1.15
CA THR A 147 4.46 -8.38 -2.60
C THR A 147 4.75 -9.70 -3.33
N ARG A 148 5.45 -10.63 -2.67
CA ARG A 148 5.72 -11.98 -3.18
C ARG A 148 4.45 -12.82 -3.29
N VAL A 149 3.62 -12.82 -2.24
CA VAL A 149 2.32 -13.50 -2.26
C VAL A 149 1.39 -12.86 -3.30
N GLU A 150 1.36 -11.54 -3.40
CA GLU A 150 0.60 -10.79 -4.41
C GLU A 150 1.01 -11.21 -5.83
N SER A 151 2.31 -11.27 -6.13
CA SER A 151 2.83 -11.75 -7.42
C SER A 151 2.32 -13.14 -7.77
N VAL A 152 2.44 -14.10 -6.85
CA VAL A 152 1.97 -15.48 -7.09
C VAL A 152 0.46 -15.52 -7.31
N CYS A 153 -0.30 -14.78 -6.50
CA CYS A 153 -1.76 -14.69 -6.63
C CYS A 153 -2.18 -14.08 -7.97
N GLN A 154 -1.53 -13.01 -8.40
CA GLN A 154 -1.79 -12.35 -9.68
C GLN A 154 -1.62 -13.31 -10.86
N ARG A 155 -0.51 -14.06 -10.90
CA ARG A 155 -0.25 -15.06 -11.95
C ARG A 155 -1.27 -16.22 -11.94
N LEU A 156 -1.76 -16.59 -10.75
CA LEU A 156 -2.77 -17.63 -10.59
C LEU A 156 -4.20 -17.10 -10.72
N GLY A 157 -4.42 -15.79 -10.91
CA GLY A 157 -5.76 -15.20 -10.90
C GLY A 157 -6.51 -15.42 -9.59
N LEU A 158 -5.80 -15.34 -8.46
CA LEU A 158 -6.32 -15.45 -7.10
C LEU A 158 -6.30 -14.07 -6.42
N ILE A 159 -7.21 -13.85 -5.47
CA ILE A 159 -7.19 -12.68 -4.58
C ILE A 159 -6.12 -12.91 -3.50
N SER A 160 -5.17 -11.99 -3.37
CA SER A 160 -4.25 -11.96 -2.23
C SER A 160 -4.92 -11.29 -1.03
N ILE A 161 -4.73 -11.83 0.17
CA ILE A 161 -5.33 -11.32 1.42
C ILE A 161 -4.22 -11.17 2.46
N ALA A 162 -4.12 -9.97 3.04
CA ALA A 162 -3.16 -9.59 4.07
C ALA A 162 -3.85 -8.71 5.12
N TRP A 163 -4.75 -9.29 5.92
CA TRP A 163 -5.57 -8.55 6.90
C TRP A 163 -4.76 -7.77 7.91
N LEU A 164 -3.61 -8.31 8.30
CA LEU A 164 -2.80 -7.73 9.36
C LEU A 164 -1.85 -6.64 8.85
N TRP A 165 -1.79 -6.44 7.53
CA TRP A 165 -0.85 -5.50 6.93
C TRP A 165 -1.11 -4.06 7.40
N GLN A 166 -0.07 -3.37 7.85
CA GLN A 166 -0.10 -1.99 8.38
C GLN A 166 -0.96 -1.80 9.64
N ARG A 167 -1.31 -2.88 10.36
CA ARG A 167 -1.98 -2.79 11.66
C ARG A 167 -0.98 -2.54 12.79
N LYS A 168 -1.42 -1.81 13.82
CA LYS A 168 -0.65 -1.65 15.07
C LYS A 168 -0.43 -3.00 15.77
N GLN A 169 0.83 -3.34 16.00
CA GLN A 169 1.24 -4.62 16.59
C GLN A 169 0.67 -4.85 17.99
N GLU A 170 0.70 -3.83 18.84
CA GLU A 170 0.20 -3.86 20.22
C GLU A 170 -1.29 -4.22 20.27
N ARG A 171 -2.06 -3.65 19.34
CA ARG A 171 -3.50 -3.91 19.20
C ARG A 171 -3.75 -5.32 18.66
N VAL A 172 -3.01 -5.75 17.65
CA VAL A 172 -3.12 -7.11 17.10
C VAL A 172 -2.90 -8.16 18.19
N LEU A 173 -1.87 -8.02 19.03
CA LEU A 173 -1.61 -8.96 20.14
C LEU A 173 -2.71 -8.95 21.20
N ARG A 174 -3.33 -7.79 21.47
CA ARG A 174 -4.47 -7.68 22.38
C ARG A 174 -5.71 -8.37 21.82
N GLU A 175 -6.00 -8.19 20.54
CA GLU A 175 -7.14 -8.84 19.90
C GLU A 175 -6.99 -10.37 19.83
N MET A 176 -5.76 -10.87 19.70
CA MET A 176 -5.45 -12.30 19.83
C MET A 176 -5.90 -12.87 21.19
N GLU A 177 -5.75 -12.11 22.29
CA GLU A 177 -6.22 -12.50 23.62
C GLU A 177 -7.76 -12.59 23.66
N VAL A 178 -8.45 -11.61 23.06
CA VAL A 178 -9.92 -11.56 22.98
C VAL A 178 -10.48 -12.78 22.26
N VAL A 179 -9.87 -13.16 21.13
CA VAL A 179 -10.27 -14.37 20.40
C VAL A 179 -9.73 -15.66 21.03
N GLY A 180 -8.95 -15.56 22.10
CA GLY A 180 -8.35 -16.69 22.81
C GLY A 180 -7.39 -17.50 21.95
N LEU A 181 -6.62 -16.84 21.06
CA LEU A 181 -5.57 -17.48 20.29
C LEU A 181 -4.35 -17.74 21.19
N ASP A 182 -4.13 -19.00 21.56
CA ASP A 182 -3.01 -19.41 22.39
C ASP A 182 -1.75 -19.58 21.53
N ALA A 183 -1.01 -18.49 21.33
CA ALA A 183 0.24 -18.45 20.57
C ALA A 183 1.45 -18.35 21.51
N ARG A 184 2.27 -19.39 21.54
CA ARG A 184 3.42 -19.54 22.45
C ARG A 184 4.72 -19.12 21.78
N ILE A 185 5.58 -18.38 22.47
CA ILE A 185 6.95 -18.10 22.01
C ILE A 185 7.74 -19.40 21.97
N ILE A 186 8.35 -19.72 20.82
CA ILE A 186 9.13 -20.94 20.61
C ILE A 186 10.58 -20.70 20.18
N LYS A 187 10.91 -19.50 19.72
CA LYS A 187 12.27 -19.04 19.39
C LYS A 187 12.38 -17.61 19.86
N VAL A 188 13.56 -17.22 20.36
CA VAL A 188 13.95 -15.84 20.60
C VAL A 188 15.30 -15.61 19.97
N ALA A 189 15.51 -14.42 19.39
CA ALA A 189 16.74 -14.05 18.69
C ALA A 189 17.01 -12.53 18.77
N SER A 190 16.73 -11.92 19.93
CA SER A 190 16.92 -10.47 20.12
C SER A 190 17.40 -10.12 21.51
N LEU A 191 18.10 -8.99 21.62
CA LEU A 191 18.62 -8.46 22.87
C LEU A 191 17.47 -8.19 23.85
N GLY A 192 17.58 -8.72 25.07
CA GLY A 192 16.55 -8.59 26.10
C GLY A 192 15.56 -9.76 26.13
N LEU A 193 15.57 -10.63 25.13
CA LEU A 193 14.86 -11.91 25.13
C LEU A 193 15.83 -13.06 25.45
N ASP A 194 15.40 -13.99 26.29
CA ASP A 194 16.16 -15.16 26.69
C ASP A 194 15.26 -16.40 26.82
N GLU A 195 15.83 -17.54 27.19
CA GLU A 195 15.12 -18.82 27.31
C GLU A 195 13.89 -18.78 28.25
N ARG A 196 13.79 -17.82 29.17
CA ARG A 196 12.66 -17.69 30.11
C ARG A 196 11.38 -17.21 29.42
N TRP A 197 11.49 -16.76 28.18
CA TRP A 197 10.37 -16.34 27.33
C TRP A 197 9.71 -17.52 26.61
N LEU A 198 10.45 -18.61 26.38
CA LEU A 198 9.94 -19.79 25.70
C LEU A 198 8.72 -20.37 26.45
N GLY A 199 7.68 -20.70 25.71
CA GLY A 199 6.41 -21.23 26.24
C GLY A 199 5.46 -20.18 26.83
N ARG A 200 5.82 -18.89 26.88
CA ARG A 200 4.86 -17.83 27.24
C ARG A 200 3.92 -17.56 26.08
N SER A 201 2.65 -17.33 26.37
CA SER A 201 1.72 -16.84 25.36
C SER A 201 2.03 -15.37 25.08
N VAL A 202 2.13 -15.01 23.80
CA VAL A 202 2.37 -13.62 23.36
C VAL A 202 1.15 -12.72 23.55
N ALA A 203 -0.04 -13.31 23.62
CA ALA A 203 -1.29 -12.60 23.81
C ALA A 203 -1.51 -12.22 25.29
N ASP A 204 -0.87 -12.92 26.22
CA ASP A 204 -1.03 -12.68 27.66
C ASP A 204 -0.61 -11.27 28.05
N TYR A 205 -1.46 -10.57 28.82
CA TYR A 205 -1.20 -9.21 29.30
C TYR A 205 0.22 -9.00 29.87
N LYS A 206 0.68 -9.91 30.75
CA LYS A 206 2.02 -9.81 31.37
C LYS A 206 3.14 -9.93 30.34
N THR A 207 2.98 -10.78 29.33
CA THR A 207 3.96 -10.94 28.25
C THR A 207 3.99 -9.68 27.39
N ARG A 208 2.83 -9.16 26.99
CA ARG A 208 2.70 -7.92 26.19
C ARG A 208 3.37 -6.73 26.87
N MET A 209 3.07 -6.48 28.15
CA MET A 209 3.69 -5.40 28.93
C MET A 209 5.22 -5.55 29.03
N ALA A 210 5.70 -6.79 29.17
CA ALA A 210 7.13 -7.06 29.20
C ALA A 210 7.80 -6.83 27.84
N LEU A 211 7.15 -7.19 26.72
CA LEU A 211 7.63 -6.93 25.36
C LEU A 211 7.67 -5.44 25.05
N GLU A 212 6.65 -4.67 25.45
CA GLU A 212 6.66 -3.21 25.36
C GLU A 212 7.82 -2.60 26.15
N GLY A 213 8.10 -3.15 27.34
CA GLY A 213 9.25 -2.77 28.15
C GLY A 213 10.60 -3.08 27.48
N ILE A 214 10.68 -4.13 26.66
CA ILE A 214 11.85 -4.45 25.84
C ILE A 214 11.96 -3.48 24.67
N LYS A 215 10.87 -3.26 23.92
CA LYS A 215 10.81 -2.29 22.81
C LYS A 215 11.31 -0.92 23.26
N LYS A 216 10.85 -0.43 24.42
CA LYS A 216 11.28 0.87 24.98
C LYS A 216 12.77 0.92 25.33
N ARG A 217 13.40 -0.21 25.71
CA ARG A 217 14.81 -0.25 26.14
C ARG A 217 15.78 -0.54 25.01
N TYR A 218 15.39 -1.40 24.08
CA TYR A 218 16.29 -1.99 23.07
C TYR A 218 15.82 -1.75 21.64
N GLY A 219 14.66 -1.12 21.44
CA GLY A 219 14.00 -1.05 20.14
C GLY A 219 13.37 -2.38 19.74
N GLY A 220 13.02 -2.51 18.46
CA GLY A 220 12.40 -3.71 17.90
C GLY A 220 10.87 -3.72 17.95
N ASN A 221 10.31 -4.87 17.58
CA ASN A 221 8.89 -5.05 17.31
C ASN A 221 8.25 -5.92 18.41
N VAL A 222 7.19 -5.41 19.04
CA VAL A 222 6.46 -6.15 20.09
C VAL A 222 5.78 -7.40 19.55
N ALA A 223 5.44 -7.43 18.26
CA ALA A 223 4.91 -8.62 17.60
C ALA A 223 5.99 -9.53 16.99
N GLY A 224 7.28 -9.26 17.18
CA GLY A 224 8.35 -10.12 16.67
C GLY A 224 8.57 -10.06 15.15
N GLU A 225 8.06 -9.01 14.48
CA GLU A 225 8.15 -8.82 13.01
C GLU A 225 9.59 -8.72 12.48
N GLY A 226 10.53 -8.28 13.32
CA GLY A 226 11.95 -8.20 12.98
C GLY A 226 12.71 -9.51 13.20
N GLY A 227 12.00 -10.61 13.46
CA GLY A 227 12.59 -11.90 13.82
C GLY A 227 13.02 -11.97 15.28
N GLU A 228 12.55 -11.05 16.13
CA GLU A 228 12.92 -11.03 17.55
C GLU A 228 12.48 -12.30 18.28
N PHE A 229 11.36 -12.87 17.87
CA PHE A 229 10.87 -14.17 18.33
C PHE A 229 9.94 -14.83 17.30
N GLU A 230 9.85 -16.16 17.36
CA GLU A 230 8.86 -16.94 16.61
C GLU A 230 7.83 -17.55 17.55
N THR A 231 6.65 -17.88 17.02
CA THR A 231 5.55 -18.44 17.83
C THR A 231 5.00 -19.74 17.25
N LEU A 232 4.29 -20.49 18.09
CA LEU A 232 3.49 -21.64 17.69
C LEU A 232 2.10 -21.55 18.32
N VAL A 233 1.05 -21.67 17.51
CA VAL A 233 -0.34 -21.68 18.00
C VAL A 233 -0.69 -23.06 18.53
N ILE A 234 -0.88 -23.14 19.85
CA ILE A 234 -1.24 -24.40 20.49
C ILE A 234 -2.74 -24.65 20.38
N GLY A 235 -3.56 -23.61 20.44
CA GLY A 235 -5.02 -23.72 20.30
C GLY A 235 -5.70 -22.36 20.14
N CYS A 236 -7.02 -22.39 19.98
CA CYS A 236 -7.85 -21.19 19.92
C CYS A 236 -9.27 -21.50 20.41
N LYS A 237 -9.98 -20.52 20.95
CA LYS A 237 -11.41 -20.67 21.30
C LYS A 237 -12.23 -21.12 20.10
N GLY A 238 -13.20 -22.00 20.34
CA GLY A 238 -14.02 -22.61 19.30
C GLY A 238 -13.35 -23.77 18.54
N TRP A 239 -12.06 -24.04 18.73
CA TRP A 239 -11.43 -25.24 18.16
C TRP A 239 -11.80 -26.47 18.99
N LYS A 240 -12.11 -27.57 18.32
CA LYS A 240 -12.45 -28.84 19.00
C LYS A 240 -11.23 -29.61 19.48
N LYS A 241 -10.08 -29.31 18.89
CA LYS A 241 -8.80 -29.99 19.11
C LYS A 241 -7.70 -28.94 19.23
N LYS A 242 -6.59 -29.32 19.84
CA LYS A 242 -5.41 -28.47 20.02
C LYS A 242 -4.14 -29.30 19.95
N VAL A 243 -3.00 -28.61 19.87
CA VAL A 243 -1.69 -29.25 19.97
C VAL A 243 -1.44 -29.64 21.43
N GLY A 244 -1.13 -30.90 21.67
CA GLY A 244 -0.58 -31.39 22.93
C GLY A 244 0.93 -31.56 22.79
N VAL A 245 1.69 -31.03 23.75
CA VAL A 245 3.14 -31.20 23.82
C VAL A 245 3.45 -32.10 25.01
N SER A 246 3.89 -33.33 24.74
CA SER A 246 4.25 -34.30 25.78
C SER A 246 5.70 -34.17 26.20
N LYS A 247 6.58 -33.84 25.25
CA LYS A 247 8.02 -33.70 25.48
C LYS A 247 8.64 -32.65 24.58
N SER A 248 9.42 -31.77 25.17
CA SER A 248 10.22 -30.75 24.48
C SER A 248 11.51 -30.48 25.25
N GLU A 249 12.49 -29.90 24.59
CA GLU A 249 13.73 -29.42 25.20
C GLU A 249 14.06 -28.00 24.72
N THR A 250 14.76 -27.24 25.55
CA THR A 250 15.30 -25.93 25.18
C THR A 250 16.68 -26.11 24.58
N VAL A 251 16.88 -25.56 23.39
CA VAL A 251 18.19 -25.46 22.74
C VAL A 251 18.66 -24.01 22.87
N ASN A 252 19.87 -23.83 23.40
CA ASN A 252 20.49 -22.53 23.58
C ASN A 252 21.74 -22.47 22.70
N GLU A 253 21.76 -21.56 21.74
CA GLU A 253 22.84 -21.45 20.74
C GLU A 253 23.88 -20.39 21.12
N GLY A 254 23.68 -19.72 22.25
CA GLY A 254 24.47 -18.55 22.63
C GLY A 254 24.06 -17.29 21.86
N GLY A 255 24.70 -16.16 22.15
CA GLY A 255 24.45 -14.91 21.44
C GLY A 255 23.05 -14.30 21.62
N GLY A 256 22.26 -14.78 22.60
CA GLY A 256 20.87 -14.35 22.80
C GLY A 256 19.84 -15.13 21.96
N VAL A 257 20.25 -16.24 21.34
CA VAL A 257 19.37 -17.13 20.58
C VAL A 257 19.03 -18.38 21.38
N ALA A 258 17.73 -18.65 21.56
CA ALA A 258 17.23 -19.86 22.20
C ALA A 258 15.90 -20.29 21.57
N TRP A 259 15.66 -21.60 21.50
CA TRP A 259 14.45 -22.14 20.89
C TRP A 259 14.00 -23.47 21.50
N THR A 260 12.74 -23.83 21.24
CA THR A 260 12.10 -25.05 21.74
C THR A 260 12.14 -26.15 20.68
N ARG A 261 12.86 -27.23 20.95
CA ARG A 261 12.80 -28.45 20.14
C ARG A 261 11.65 -29.33 20.63
N PHE A 262 10.67 -29.57 19.77
CA PHE A 262 9.54 -30.46 20.05
C PHE A 262 9.93 -31.91 19.76
N LEU A 263 9.95 -32.75 20.79
CA LEU A 263 10.33 -34.16 20.68
C LEU A 263 9.10 -35.06 20.49
N GLU A 264 8.03 -34.77 21.24
CA GLU A 264 6.78 -35.53 21.17
C GLU A 264 5.57 -34.58 21.23
N THR A 265 4.81 -34.57 20.13
CA THR A 265 3.58 -33.78 19.99
C THR A 265 2.43 -34.65 19.49
N MET A 266 1.21 -34.30 19.90
CA MET A 266 0.00 -35.04 19.58
C MET A 266 -1.18 -34.10 19.40
N VAL A 267 -2.26 -34.60 18.81
CA VAL A 267 -3.54 -33.89 18.76
C VAL A 267 -4.36 -34.30 19.97
N VAL A 268 -4.79 -33.33 20.78
CA VAL A 268 -5.64 -33.56 21.96
C VAL A 268 -6.96 -32.83 21.80
N ASP A 269 -8.00 -33.29 22.49
CA ASP A 269 -9.27 -32.58 22.54
C ASP A 269 -9.08 -31.25 23.28
N ALA A 270 -9.71 -30.20 22.75
CA ALA A 270 -9.76 -28.91 23.42
C ALA A 270 -10.96 -28.86 24.37
N GLU A 271 -10.86 -28.03 25.39
CA GLU A 271 -12.02 -27.70 26.21
C GLU A 271 -13.03 -26.93 25.36
N TYR A 272 -14.32 -27.19 25.60
CA TYR A 272 -15.36 -26.49 24.86
C TYR A 272 -15.40 -25.03 25.28
N GLU A 273 -15.05 -24.15 24.35
CA GLU A 273 -15.20 -22.70 24.48
C GLU A 273 -15.89 -22.16 23.22
N GLU A 274 -16.78 -21.19 23.40
CA GLU A 274 -17.48 -20.56 22.28
C GLU A 274 -16.49 -19.79 21.38
N MET A 275 -16.69 -19.89 20.07
CA MET A 275 -15.83 -19.18 19.11
C MET A 275 -16.10 -17.67 19.18
N THR A 276 -15.06 -16.89 19.45
CA THR A 276 -15.12 -15.43 19.31
C THR A 276 -14.71 -15.04 17.89
N VAL A 277 -15.55 -14.23 17.23
CA VAL A 277 -15.21 -13.66 15.92
C VAL A 277 -14.25 -12.49 16.14
N PRO A 278 -13.13 -12.40 15.41
CA PRO A 278 -12.24 -11.25 15.52
C PRO A 278 -12.95 -9.98 15.06
N GLU A 279 -12.79 -8.91 15.84
CA GLU A 279 -13.41 -7.61 15.54
C GLU A 279 -12.83 -7.01 14.27
N LYS A 280 -13.70 -6.41 13.47
CA LYS A 280 -13.31 -5.68 12.28
C LYS A 280 -13.03 -4.22 12.61
N PRO A 281 -12.13 -3.59 11.87
CA PRO A 281 -11.78 -2.20 12.09
C PRO A 281 -12.91 -1.27 11.68
N PRO A 282 -13.06 -0.11 12.32
CA PRO A 282 -13.84 0.96 11.72
C PRO A 282 -13.22 1.37 10.37
N PRO A 283 -14.03 1.77 9.37
CA PRO A 283 -13.53 2.26 8.09
C PRO A 283 -12.67 3.52 8.19
N LEU A 284 -12.93 4.38 9.19
CA LEU A 284 -12.21 5.62 9.44
C LEU A 284 -11.29 5.56 10.65
N ASP A 285 -10.21 6.31 10.58
CA ASP A 285 -9.32 6.66 11.68
C ASP A 285 -9.96 7.79 12.47
N THR A 286 -9.66 7.92 13.77
CA THR A 286 -10.21 9.00 14.62
C THR A 286 -10.11 10.37 13.97
N GLU A 287 -8.94 10.69 13.40
CA GLU A 287 -8.71 12.00 12.78
C GLU A 287 -9.68 12.28 11.63
N PHE A 288 -10.12 11.24 10.91
CA PHE A 288 -11.07 11.37 9.81
C PHE A 288 -12.52 11.25 10.28
N GLU A 289 -12.81 10.59 11.40
CA GLU A 289 -14.12 10.70 12.06
C GLU A 289 -14.41 12.15 12.46
N GLU A 290 -13.40 12.91 12.91
CA GLU A 290 -13.53 14.34 13.20
C GLU A 290 -13.77 15.18 11.95
N VAL A 291 -13.10 14.86 10.84
CA VAL A 291 -13.34 15.50 9.54
C VAL A 291 -14.78 15.23 9.08
N LEU A 292 -15.27 14.00 9.23
CA LEU A 292 -16.64 13.64 8.89
C LEU A 292 -17.66 14.43 9.72
N LYS A 293 -17.48 14.49 11.05
CA LYS A 293 -18.33 15.29 11.95
C LYS A 293 -18.36 16.77 11.54
N TYR A 294 -17.22 17.33 11.14
CA TYR A 294 -17.15 18.72 10.67
C TYR A 294 -17.96 18.93 9.38
N VAL A 295 -17.76 18.07 8.38
CA VAL A 295 -18.44 18.13 7.08
C VAL A 295 -19.95 17.88 7.19
N GLU A 296 -20.39 17.16 8.22
CA GLU A 296 -21.81 16.96 8.53
C GLU A 296 -22.52 18.22 9.03
N ILE A 297 -21.82 19.00 9.86
CA ILE A 297 -22.38 20.13 10.63
C ILE A 297 -22.29 21.44 9.84
N GLU A 298 -21.23 21.63 9.04
CA GLU A 298 -20.90 22.91 8.43
C GLU A 298 -21.93 23.35 7.35
N PRO A 299 -22.75 24.39 7.60
CA PRO A 299 -23.82 24.80 6.69
C PRO A 299 -23.32 25.51 5.42
N SER A 300 -22.11 26.08 5.49
CA SER A 300 -21.46 26.85 4.41
C SER A 300 -20.91 25.99 3.26
N ILE A 301 -20.87 24.67 3.45
CA ILE A 301 -20.54 23.66 2.42
C ILE A 301 -21.56 23.65 1.25
N ARG A 302 -22.64 24.43 1.33
CA ARG A 302 -23.64 24.61 0.27
C ARG A 302 -23.36 25.76 -0.70
N ASP A 303 -22.16 26.35 -0.66
CA ASP A 303 -21.79 27.36 -1.65
C ASP A 303 -21.91 26.77 -3.05
N LYS A 304 -22.77 27.40 -3.87
CA LYS A 304 -22.97 27.02 -5.27
C LYS A 304 -21.60 26.94 -5.93
N ALA A 305 -21.35 25.85 -6.65
CA ALA A 305 -20.24 25.75 -7.58
C ALA A 305 -20.11 27.07 -8.36
N PRO A 306 -18.93 27.74 -8.35
CA PRO A 306 -18.77 28.96 -9.13
C PRO A 306 -19.10 28.67 -10.60
N SER A 307 -19.62 29.67 -11.29
CA SER A 307 -20.10 29.54 -12.67
C SER A 307 -19.08 28.79 -13.53
N SER A 308 -19.52 27.67 -14.11
CA SER A 308 -18.77 26.89 -15.08
C SER A 308 -18.32 27.78 -16.23
N ILE A 309 -17.00 27.96 -16.38
CA ILE A 309 -16.46 28.61 -17.58
C ILE A 309 -16.62 27.59 -18.70
N HIS A 310 -17.53 27.81 -19.65
CA HIS A 310 -17.66 26.97 -20.83
C HIS A 310 -16.77 27.50 -21.96
N HIS A 311 -15.49 27.12 -21.99
CA HIS A 311 -14.66 27.33 -23.17
C HIS A 311 -14.90 26.22 -24.19
N THR A 312 -15.45 26.59 -25.36
CA THR A 312 -15.47 25.71 -26.54
C THR A 312 -14.13 25.87 -27.26
N PRO A 313 -13.26 24.84 -27.30
CA PRO A 313 -11.96 24.97 -27.95
C PRO A 313 -12.14 25.21 -29.45
N THR A 314 -11.46 26.23 -29.96
CA THR A 314 -11.43 26.58 -31.38
C THR A 314 -10.32 25.85 -32.15
N GLU A 315 -9.34 25.26 -31.45
CA GLU A 315 -8.18 24.56 -32.04
C GLU A 315 -8.29 23.03 -31.89
N PRO A 316 -7.79 22.24 -32.87
CA PRO A 316 -7.76 20.79 -32.77
C PRO A 316 -6.78 20.33 -31.67
N PHE A 317 -7.13 19.24 -31.01
CA PHE A 317 -6.29 18.61 -29.98
C PHE A 317 -4.97 18.19 -30.58
N ARG A 318 -3.87 18.65 -29.97
CA ARG A 318 -2.52 18.28 -30.38
C ARG A 318 -1.79 17.66 -29.21
N THR A 319 -1.08 16.57 -29.49
CA THR A 319 -0.08 16.04 -28.59
C THR A 319 0.97 17.11 -28.36
N THR A 320 1.25 17.44 -27.10
CA THR A 320 2.36 18.32 -26.74
C THR A 320 3.40 17.55 -25.97
N VAL A 321 4.67 17.91 -26.18
CA VAL A 321 5.80 17.34 -25.46
C VAL A 321 6.60 18.50 -24.90
N HIS A 322 6.69 18.56 -23.58
CA HIS A 322 7.53 19.52 -22.87
C HIS A 322 8.61 18.75 -22.11
N ILE A 323 9.86 19.17 -22.26
CA ILE A 323 11.02 18.54 -21.61
C ILE A 323 11.64 19.57 -20.69
N SER A 324 11.68 19.27 -19.40
CA SER A 324 12.44 20.01 -18.41
C SER A 324 13.75 19.27 -18.08
N PRO A 325 14.65 19.85 -17.27
CA PRO A 325 15.87 19.16 -16.85
C PRO A 325 15.60 17.82 -16.13
N CYS A 326 14.45 17.73 -15.45
CA CYS A 326 14.13 16.59 -14.59
C CYS A 326 13.00 15.71 -15.12
N ASN A 327 12.09 16.24 -15.93
CA ASN A 327 10.87 15.55 -16.32
C ASN A 327 10.56 15.71 -17.81
N ILE A 328 9.87 14.72 -18.37
CA ILE A 328 9.21 14.77 -19.67
C ILE A 328 7.71 14.77 -19.42
N TYR A 329 7.03 15.77 -19.95
CA TYR A 329 5.58 15.88 -19.95
C TYR A 329 5.09 15.62 -21.36
N ILE A 330 4.28 14.58 -21.54
CA ILE A 330 3.64 14.30 -22.81
C ILE A 330 2.14 14.35 -22.57
N THR A 331 1.45 15.30 -23.19
CA THR A 331 0.02 15.48 -22.97
C THR A 331 -0.76 15.22 -24.25
N ASN A 332 -2.02 14.82 -24.10
CA ASN A 332 -2.97 14.70 -25.20
C ASN A 332 -2.60 13.65 -26.26
N LEU A 333 -1.92 12.55 -25.88
CA LEU A 333 -1.77 11.41 -26.78
C LEU A 333 -3.14 10.79 -27.05
N HIS A 334 -3.45 10.62 -28.32
CA HIS A 334 -4.72 10.07 -28.77
C HIS A 334 -4.55 9.33 -30.10
N SER A 335 -5.59 8.60 -30.48
CA SER A 335 -5.75 8.06 -31.83
C SER A 335 -7.19 8.29 -32.28
N ILE A 336 -7.36 8.58 -33.57
CA ILE A 336 -8.67 8.71 -34.23
C ILE A 336 -9.01 7.48 -35.08
N THR A 337 -8.13 6.47 -35.10
CA THR A 337 -8.27 5.29 -35.95
C THR A 337 -8.53 4.04 -35.11
N GLY A 338 -9.44 3.21 -35.62
CA GLY A 338 -9.75 1.92 -35.02
C GLY A 338 -10.70 1.96 -33.82
N ASP A 339 -10.97 0.78 -33.29
CA ASP A 339 -11.70 0.59 -32.03
C ASP A 339 -10.86 1.00 -30.80
N ILE A 340 -11.44 0.93 -29.61
CA ILE A 340 -10.77 1.38 -28.38
C ILE A 340 -9.45 0.63 -28.11
N VAL A 341 -9.38 -0.67 -28.44
CA VAL A 341 -8.17 -1.49 -28.26
C VAL A 341 -7.07 -1.03 -29.21
N GLN A 342 -7.43 -0.76 -30.47
CA GLN A 342 -6.51 -0.23 -31.48
C GLN A 342 -6.04 1.19 -31.13
N GLN A 343 -6.93 2.03 -30.59
CA GLN A 343 -6.58 3.38 -30.14
C GLN A 343 -5.55 3.35 -29.01
N VAL A 344 -5.77 2.53 -27.98
CA VAL A 344 -4.79 2.35 -26.89
C VAL A 344 -3.46 1.84 -27.44
N GLY A 345 -3.47 0.85 -28.33
CA GLY A 345 -2.25 0.33 -28.94
C GLY A 345 -1.46 1.40 -29.70
N SER A 346 -2.15 2.21 -30.50
CA SER A 346 -1.54 3.33 -31.22
C SER A 346 -0.97 4.40 -30.29
N ILE A 347 -1.68 4.74 -29.21
CA ILE A 347 -1.23 5.70 -28.20
C ILE A 347 0.06 5.24 -27.54
N PHE A 348 0.17 3.96 -27.19
CA PHE A 348 1.40 3.44 -26.58
C PHE A 348 2.56 3.36 -27.56
N SER A 349 2.32 3.09 -28.85
CA SER A 349 3.36 3.20 -29.88
C SER A 349 3.90 4.63 -30.00
N GLN A 350 3.01 5.63 -30.01
CA GLN A 350 3.40 7.05 -30.02
C GLN A 350 4.18 7.41 -28.74
N LEU A 351 3.70 6.97 -27.57
CA LEU A 351 4.36 7.20 -26.29
C LEU A 351 5.80 6.67 -26.27
N GLN A 352 6.01 5.43 -26.70
CA GLN A 352 7.34 4.83 -26.80
C GLN A 352 8.24 5.60 -27.76
N GLU A 353 7.71 6.04 -28.91
CA GLU A 353 8.46 6.88 -29.85
C GLU A 353 8.90 8.20 -29.20
N HIS A 354 8.01 8.88 -28.49
CA HIS A 354 8.33 10.14 -27.81
C HIS A 354 9.35 9.97 -26.68
N LEU A 355 9.21 8.95 -25.83
CA LEU A 355 10.16 8.68 -24.75
C LEU A 355 11.55 8.32 -25.28
N SER A 356 11.62 7.56 -26.39
CA SER A 356 12.90 7.15 -26.98
C SER A 356 13.75 8.32 -27.47
N LYS A 357 13.13 9.46 -27.82
CA LYS A 357 13.82 10.70 -28.23
C LYS A 357 14.64 11.33 -27.10
N SER A 358 14.34 11.00 -25.84
CA SER A 358 15.00 11.52 -24.65
C SER A 358 15.66 10.40 -23.83
N SER A 359 16.06 9.30 -24.47
CA SER A 359 16.65 8.12 -23.81
C SER A 359 15.82 7.54 -22.66
N SER A 360 14.50 7.77 -22.68
CA SER A 360 13.56 7.33 -21.66
C SER A 360 12.73 6.14 -22.14
N THR A 361 12.16 5.40 -21.19
CA THR A 361 11.32 4.22 -21.45
C THR A 361 10.07 4.27 -20.58
N LEU A 362 9.15 3.33 -20.78
CA LEU A 362 7.93 3.22 -19.96
C LEU A 362 8.22 3.07 -18.46
N ARG A 363 9.40 2.54 -18.09
CA ARG A 363 9.84 2.40 -16.69
C ARG A 363 10.00 3.74 -15.96
N HIS A 364 10.30 4.80 -16.71
CA HIS A 364 10.51 6.13 -16.13
C HIS A 364 9.20 6.91 -15.94
N ILE A 365 8.06 6.38 -16.39
CA ILE A 365 6.77 7.02 -16.15
C ILE A 365 6.45 6.95 -14.65
N THR A 366 6.18 8.12 -14.07
CA THR A 366 5.81 8.28 -12.66
C THR A 366 4.31 8.42 -12.50
N SER A 367 3.65 9.14 -13.41
CA SER A 367 2.22 9.42 -13.36
C SER A 367 1.58 9.37 -14.75
N THR A 368 0.32 8.94 -14.78
CA THR A 368 -0.53 8.94 -15.98
C THR A 368 -1.90 9.53 -15.67
N LEU A 369 -2.41 10.35 -16.58
CA LEU A 369 -3.81 10.78 -16.61
C LEU A 369 -4.47 10.12 -17.81
N LEU A 370 -5.46 9.29 -17.54
CA LEU A 370 -6.22 8.55 -18.53
C LEU A 370 -7.65 9.10 -18.59
N LEU A 371 -7.96 9.84 -19.64
CA LEU A 371 -9.30 10.37 -19.88
C LEU A 371 -10.04 9.42 -20.81
N LEU A 372 -11.23 9.00 -20.38
CA LEU A 372 -12.09 8.07 -21.09
C LEU A 372 -13.29 8.82 -21.69
N ARG A 373 -13.81 8.33 -22.82
CA ARG A 373 -15.15 8.74 -23.23
C ARG A 373 -16.22 8.15 -22.31
N SER A 374 -16.15 6.86 -22.01
CA SER A 374 -17.09 6.15 -21.12
C SER A 374 -16.33 5.21 -20.19
N MET A 375 -16.82 5.05 -18.95
CA MET A 375 -16.32 4.02 -18.04
C MET A 375 -16.66 2.60 -18.50
N ASP A 376 -17.57 2.43 -19.46
CA ASP A 376 -17.87 1.12 -20.05
C ASP A 376 -16.63 0.48 -20.73
N ASP A 377 -15.73 1.31 -21.26
CA ASP A 377 -14.49 0.87 -21.91
C ASP A 377 -13.36 0.53 -20.91
N PHE A 378 -13.56 0.79 -19.61
CA PHE A 378 -12.51 0.69 -18.58
C PHE A 378 -11.83 -0.68 -18.54
N GLN A 379 -12.61 -1.77 -18.59
CA GLN A 379 -12.06 -3.12 -18.56
C GLN A 379 -11.26 -3.47 -19.82
N ALA A 380 -11.77 -3.07 -20.99
CA ALA A 380 -11.11 -3.32 -22.27
C ALA A 380 -9.77 -2.57 -22.36
N ILE A 381 -9.75 -1.31 -21.93
CA ILE A 381 -8.55 -0.48 -21.89
C ILE A 381 -7.54 -1.03 -20.88
N ASN A 382 -7.96 -1.37 -19.65
CA ASN A 382 -7.07 -1.92 -18.64
C ASN A 382 -6.36 -3.20 -19.11
N LYS A 383 -7.07 -4.07 -19.86
CA LYS A 383 -6.49 -5.28 -20.42
C LYS A 383 -5.32 -4.97 -21.35
N VAL A 384 -5.46 -3.98 -22.24
CA VAL A 384 -4.39 -3.56 -23.17
C VAL A 384 -3.30 -2.76 -22.45
N TYR A 385 -3.69 -1.81 -21.59
CA TYR A 385 -2.76 -1.00 -20.80
C TYR A 385 -1.80 -1.87 -19.98
N SER A 386 -2.32 -2.90 -19.31
CA SER A 386 -1.52 -3.78 -18.44
C SER A 386 -0.38 -4.49 -19.16
N SER A 387 -0.51 -4.80 -20.47
CA SER A 387 0.56 -5.47 -21.21
C SER A 387 1.77 -4.57 -21.49
N TYR A 388 1.62 -3.25 -21.39
CA TYR A 388 2.73 -2.31 -21.57
C TYR A 388 3.57 -2.12 -20.29
N PHE A 389 3.07 -2.59 -19.14
CA PHE A 389 3.74 -2.49 -17.85
C PHE A 389 4.01 -3.87 -17.23
N SER A 390 3.89 -4.95 -18.00
CA SER A 390 4.07 -6.31 -17.50
C SER A 390 5.53 -6.78 -17.46
N GLU A 391 6.47 -6.00 -18.01
CA GLU A 391 7.89 -6.37 -18.04
C GLU A 391 8.66 -5.93 -16.79
N PHE A 392 8.11 -5.04 -15.97
CA PHE A 392 8.71 -4.53 -14.74
C PHE A 392 7.65 -4.36 -13.65
N PRO A 393 8.03 -4.50 -12.37
CA PRO A 393 7.07 -4.33 -11.28
C PRO A 393 6.66 -2.86 -11.13
N ASN A 394 5.47 -2.64 -10.58
CA ASN A 394 4.94 -1.32 -10.20
C ASN A 394 4.70 -0.39 -11.40
N PRO A 395 3.54 -0.52 -12.09
CA PRO A 395 3.07 0.46 -13.08
C PRO A 395 3.03 1.88 -12.50
N PRO A 396 2.97 2.93 -13.32
CA PRO A 396 2.90 4.31 -12.84
C PRO A 396 1.68 4.56 -11.95
N SER A 397 1.72 5.66 -11.19
CA SER A 397 0.51 6.21 -10.58
C SER A 397 -0.48 6.64 -11.67
N ARG A 398 -1.78 6.58 -11.37
CA ARG A 398 -2.80 6.82 -12.39
C ARG A 398 -4.03 7.52 -11.86
N VAL A 399 -4.47 8.54 -12.58
CA VAL A 399 -5.81 9.12 -12.51
C VAL A 399 -6.59 8.64 -13.73
N CYS A 400 -7.82 8.17 -13.53
CA CYS A 400 -8.63 7.58 -14.60
C CYS A 400 -10.09 8.01 -14.48
N VAL A 401 -10.53 8.94 -15.33
CA VAL A 401 -11.87 9.55 -15.25
C VAL A 401 -12.52 9.60 -16.64
N ALA A 402 -13.85 9.57 -16.69
CA ALA A 402 -14.58 9.73 -17.95
C ALA A 402 -15.03 11.17 -18.13
N ILE A 403 -14.99 11.65 -19.37
CA ILE A 403 -15.35 13.03 -19.73
C ILE A 403 -16.44 13.10 -20.81
N GLU A 404 -17.01 11.97 -21.22
CA GLU A 404 -18.15 11.85 -22.15
C GLU A 404 -18.08 12.79 -23.37
N ASP A 405 -19.02 13.71 -23.50
CA ASP A 405 -19.19 14.59 -24.65
C ASP A 405 -18.11 15.67 -24.74
N SER A 406 -17.37 15.91 -23.65
CA SER A 406 -16.17 16.75 -23.66
C SER A 406 -15.00 16.08 -24.41
N MET A 407 -15.08 14.77 -24.65
CA MET A 407 -14.09 14.06 -25.48
C MET A 407 -14.33 14.34 -26.98
N PRO A 408 -13.30 14.71 -27.77
CA PRO A 408 -13.46 14.97 -29.20
C PRO A 408 -13.96 13.78 -29.99
N LYS A 409 -14.79 14.04 -31.01
CA LYS A 409 -15.38 12.99 -31.86
C LYS A 409 -14.31 12.01 -32.37
N ASN A 410 -14.67 10.72 -32.39
CA ASN A 410 -13.83 9.60 -32.80
C ASN A 410 -12.63 9.27 -31.89
N ILE A 411 -12.42 10.03 -30.81
CA ILE A 411 -11.48 9.67 -29.75
C ILE A 411 -12.26 8.97 -28.62
N GLY A 412 -11.83 7.79 -28.22
CA GLY A 412 -12.37 7.05 -27.08
C GLY A 412 -11.53 7.18 -25.82
N VAL A 413 -10.24 7.48 -25.98
CA VAL A 413 -9.26 7.57 -24.88
C VAL A 413 -8.18 8.59 -25.18
N LEU A 414 -7.75 9.31 -24.14
CA LEU A 414 -6.64 10.25 -24.18
C LEU A 414 -5.69 9.96 -23.02
N LEU A 415 -4.40 9.92 -23.31
CA LEU A 415 -3.35 9.67 -22.35
C LEU A 415 -2.43 10.89 -22.22
N SER A 416 -2.20 11.31 -20.98
CA SER A 416 -1.12 12.23 -20.62
C SER A 416 -0.20 11.54 -19.61
N VAL A 417 1.10 11.79 -19.69
CA VAL A 417 2.09 11.17 -18.82
C VAL A 417 3.12 12.17 -18.30
N ILE A 418 3.62 11.88 -17.11
CA ILE A 418 4.86 12.46 -16.57
C ILE A 418 5.88 11.33 -16.49
N ALA A 419 7.04 11.54 -17.07
CA ALA A 419 8.18 10.63 -16.96
C ALA A 419 9.38 11.37 -16.37
N ASP A 420 10.07 10.71 -15.45
CA ASP A 420 11.32 11.21 -14.90
C ASP A 420 12.47 11.05 -15.92
N MET A 421 13.36 12.03 -15.99
CA MET A 421 14.58 11.95 -16.78
C MET A 421 15.59 11.05 -16.05
N PRO A 422 16.21 10.05 -16.72
CA PRO A 422 17.16 9.15 -16.07
C PRO A 422 18.35 9.91 -15.47
N ARG A 423 18.41 9.98 -14.14
CA ARG A 423 19.52 10.60 -13.40
C ARG A 423 20.31 9.54 -12.62
N LEU A 424 21.61 9.77 -12.48
CA LEU A 424 22.47 8.88 -11.71
C LEU A 424 22.15 9.05 -10.21
N GLY A 425 21.71 7.97 -9.55
CA GLY A 425 21.48 7.95 -8.10
C GLY A 425 20.03 8.11 -7.65
N ASP A 426 19.10 8.50 -8.54
CA ASP A 426 17.68 8.53 -8.18
C ASP A 426 17.09 7.13 -8.13
N THR A 427 16.41 6.83 -7.03
CA THR A 427 15.76 5.53 -6.82
C THR A 427 14.26 5.69 -6.98
N ARG A 428 13.67 4.96 -7.94
CA ARG A 428 12.22 4.89 -8.10
C ARG A 428 11.62 4.00 -7.01
N GLN A 429 10.81 4.58 -6.15
CA GLN A 429 10.02 3.85 -5.15
C GLN A 429 8.55 3.81 -5.58
N ALA A 430 7.84 2.78 -5.17
CA ALA A 430 6.44 2.60 -5.50
C ALA A 430 5.67 1.95 -4.36
N LEU A 431 4.48 2.45 -4.09
CA LEU A 431 3.48 1.75 -3.30
C LEU A 431 2.47 1.11 -4.25
N HIS A 432 2.51 -0.21 -4.32
CA HIS A 432 1.65 -1.02 -5.18
C HIS A 432 0.92 -2.06 -4.31
N VAL A 433 -0.31 -1.75 -3.89
CA VAL A 433 -1.15 -2.60 -3.03
C VAL A 433 -2.11 -3.39 -3.92
N GLN A 434 -2.00 -4.72 -3.89
CA GLN A 434 -2.87 -5.63 -4.66
C GLN A 434 -3.68 -6.58 -3.75
N SER A 435 -3.29 -6.68 -2.49
CA SER A 435 -3.95 -7.52 -1.48
C SER A 435 -5.14 -6.82 -0.84
N ARG A 436 -6.15 -7.62 -0.43
CA ARG A 436 -7.21 -7.17 0.48
C ARG A 436 -6.65 -7.06 1.89
N SER A 437 -6.85 -5.90 2.51
CA SER A 437 -6.40 -5.59 3.87
C SER A 437 -7.41 -4.68 4.56
N TYR A 438 -7.12 -4.26 5.79
CA TYR A 438 -7.89 -3.20 6.45
C TYR A 438 -7.32 -1.79 6.24
N TRP A 439 -6.10 -1.67 5.73
CA TRP A 439 -5.38 -0.40 5.69
C TRP A 439 -5.54 0.37 4.37
N ALA A 440 -5.39 -0.27 3.21
CA ALA A 440 -5.62 0.39 1.93
C ALA A 440 -6.40 -0.48 0.96
N PRO A 441 -7.22 0.14 0.08
CA PRO A 441 -7.86 -0.57 -1.00
C PRO A 441 -6.81 -1.11 -1.97
N ALA A 442 -7.01 -2.35 -2.41
CA ALA A 442 -6.26 -2.90 -3.54
C ALA A 442 -6.51 -2.04 -4.79
N ASN A 443 -5.52 -1.95 -5.67
CA ASN A 443 -5.69 -1.26 -6.94
C ASN A 443 -6.81 -1.92 -7.77
N VAL A 444 -7.69 -1.09 -8.35
CA VAL A 444 -8.83 -1.56 -9.18
C VAL A 444 -8.49 -1.67 -10.68
N GLY A 445 -7.22 -1.44 -11.01
CA GLY A 445 -6.68 -1.49 -12.36
C GLY A 445 -5.14 -1.51 -12.33
N PRO A 446 -4.48 -1.52 -13.50
CA PRO A 446 -3.03 -1.64 -13.61
C PRO A 446 -2.32 -0.32 -13.28
N TYR A 447 -2.26 0.06 -12.01
CA TYR A 447 -1.57 1.25 -11.52
C TYR A 447 -1.02 1.01 -10.11
N SER A 448 -0.03 1.81 -9.71
CA SER A 448 0.45 1.89 -8.32
C SER A 448 -0.24 3.05 -7.61
N GLN A 449 -0.57 2.89 -6.33
CA GLN A 449 -1.18 3.94 -5.52
C GLN A 449 -0.28 5.18 -5.45
N ALA A 450 1.04 4.99 -5.46
CA ALA A 450 1.97 6.11 -5.58
C ALA A 450 3.31 5.69 -6.18
N ILE A 451 3.99 6.65 -6.82
CA ILE A 451 5.37 6.55 -7.29
C ILE A 451 6.17 7.73 -6.74
N ALA A 452 7.35 7.45 -6.18
CA ALA A 452 8.29 8.48 -5.75
C ALA A 452 9.61 8.39 -6.53
N VAL A 453 10.08 9.53 -7.04
CA VAL A 453 11.39 9.65 -7.71
C VAL A 453 11.98 11.03 -7.39
N GLY A 454 13.27 11.08 -7.05
CA GLY A 454 13.97 12.34 -6.80
C GLY A 454 13.39 13.16 -5.63
N GLY A 455 12.64 12.53 -4.71
CA GLY A 455 11.95 13.20 -3.61
C GLY A 455 10.53 13.65 -3.89
N VAL A 456 10.05 13.56 -5.13
CA VAL A 456 8.68 13.92 -5.51
C VAL A 456 7.81 12.67 -5.55
N VAL A 457 6.65 12.73 -4.88
CA VAL A 457 5.67 11.66 -4.78
C VAL A 457 4.44 12.02 -5.62
N SER A 458 4.08 11.16 -6.56
CA SER A 458 2.82 11.22 -7.30
C SER A 458 1.84 10.19 -6.74
N VAL A 459 0.71 10.64 -6.20
CA VAL A 459 -0.37 9.80 -5.67
C VAL A 459 -1.45 9.63 -6.74
N ALA A 460 -1.86 8.39 -6.97
CA ALA A 460 -2.91 8.03 -7.91
C ALA A 460 -4.29 8.58 -7.48
N GLY A 461 -5.29 8.44 -8.35
CA GLY A 461 -6.68 8.70 -7.99
C GLY A 461 -7.14 7.76 -6.87
N MET A 462 -7.53 8.34 -5.74
CA MET A 462 -8.03 7.65 -4.56
C MET A 462 -9.51 7.94 -4.39
N ILE A 463 -10.31 6.88 -4.50
CA ILE A 463 -11.76 6.89 -4.28
C ILE A 463 -12.13 6.35 -2.89
N GLY A 464 -13.37 6.58 -2.45
CA GLY A 464 -13.90 6.18 -1.15
C GLY A 464 -14.20 4.69 -1.01
N LEU A 465 -13.24 3.82 -1.38
CA LEU A 465 -13.37 2.36 -1.21
C LEU A 465 -13.04 1.93 0.21
N VAL A 466 -13.90 1.09 0.79
CA VAL A 466 -13.64 0.39 2.04
C VAL A 466 -12.63 -0.76 1.76
N PRO A 467 -11.40 -0.72 2.34
CA PRO A 467 -10.32 -1.66 2.01
C PRO A 467 -10.69 -3.14 2.07
N GLU A 468 -11.46 -3.56 3.09
CA GLU A 468 -11.80 -4.97 3.29
C GLU A 468 -12.77 -5.52 2.22
N SER A 469 -13.72 -4.68 1.81
CA SER A 469 -14.84 -5.09 0.98
C SER A 469 -14.62 -4.77 -0.50
N MET A 470 -13.73 -3.82 -0.80
CA MET A 470 -13.52 -3.25 -2.14
C MET A 470 -14.80 -2.67 -2.74
N LYS A 471 -15.67 -2.12 -1.89
CA LYS A 471 -16.90 -1.41 -2.28
C LYS A 471 -16.78 0.06 -1.92
N VAL A 472 -17.43 0.90 -2.72
CA VAL A 472 -17.63 2.32 -2.40
C VAL A 472 -18.39 2.40 -1.08
N TRP A 473 -17.99 3.33 -0.21
CA TRP A 473 -18.63 3.47 1.08
C TRP A 473 -19.98 4.17 0.93
N GLU A 474 -21.05 3.41 1.16
CA GLU A 474 -22.42 3.91 1.03
C GLU A 474 -22.97 4.53 2.33
N ASN A 475 -22.38 4.22 3.49
CA ASN A 475 -22.84 4.83 4.75
C ASN A 475 -22.45 6.31 4.77
N GLU A 476 -23.32 7.16 5.29
CA GLU A 476 -23.16 8.63 5.28
C GLU A 476 -23.12 9.27 3.88
N GLY A 477 -23.43 8.50 2.82
CA GLY A 477 -23.50 8.97 1.43
C GLY A 477 -22.17 9.56 0.94
N VAL A 478 -22.25 10.56 0.07
CA VAL A 478 -21.07 11.21 -0.53
C VAL A 478 -20.11 11.83 0.49
N ARG A 479 -20.60 12.17 1.70
CA ARG A 479 -19.76 12.72 2.78
C ARG A 479 -18.81 11.65 3.31
N GLY A 480 -19.33 10.48 3.66
CA GLY A 480 -18.52 9.34 4.07
C GLY A 480 -17.54 8.93 2.97
N GLU A 481 -18.02 8.86 1.72
CA GLU A 481 -17.20 8.56 0.55
C GLU A 481 -16.03 9.55 0.39
N THR A 482 -16.29 10.86 0.51
CA THR A 482 -15.28 11.93 0.41
C THR A 482 -14.22 11.81 1.50
N VAL A 483 -14.65 11.63 2.75
CA VAL A 483 -13.71 11.55 3.88
C VAL A 483 -12.86 10.30 3.81
N LEU A 484 -13.43 9.16 3.39
CA LEU A 484 -12.66 7.95 3.19
C LEU A 484 -11.71 8.03 1.97
N ALA A 485 -12.12 8.71 0.90
CA ALA A 485 -11.23 8.98 -0.24
C ALA A 485 -10.01 9.81 0.21
N LEU A 486 -10.24 10.85 1.01
CA LEU A 486 -9.19 11.67 1.61
C LEU A 486 -8.28 10.84 2.54
N GLN A 487 -8.86 10.03 3.42
CA GLN A 487 -8.09 9.13 4.28
C GLN A 487 -7.22 8.16 3.48
N ASN A 488 -7.78 7.52 2.46
CA ASN A 488 -7.06 6.59 1.61
C ASN A 488 -5.86 7.28 0.94
N MET A 489 -6.03 8.52 0.47
CA MET A 489 -4.95 9.36 -0.06
C MET A 489 -3.88 9.67 0.99
N VAL A 490 -4.28 10.09 2.19
CA VAL A 490 -3.36 10.42 3.28
C VAL A 490 -2.56 9.21 3.73
N ARG A 491 -3.20 8.04 3.88
CA ARG A 491 -2.52 6.77 4.21
C ARG A 491 -1.44 6.43 3.19
N VAL A 492 -1.74 6.55 1.90
CA VAL A 492 -0.77 6.36 0.81
C VAL A 492 0.37 7.37 0.90
N GLY A 493 0.07 8.65 1.14
CA GLY A 493 1.08 9.70 1.26
C GLY A 493 2.05 9.46 2.43
N ARG A 494 1.51 9.07 3.60
CA ARG A 494 2.31 8.73 4.78
C ARG A 494 3.24 7.55 4.53
N GLU A 495 2.74 6.48 3.92
CA GLU A 495 3.57 5.31 3.57
C GLU A 495 4.68 5.66 2.57
N MET A 496 4.45 6.67 1.72
CA MET A 496 5.46 7.21 0.81
C MET A 496 6.34 8.31 1.42
N ASN A 497 6.30 8.48 2.74
CA ASN A 497 7.07 9.47 3.50
C ASN A 497 6.78 10.94 3.14
N ILE A 498 5.57 11.27 2.65
CA ILE A 498 5.16 12.67 2.54
C ILE A 498 5.13 13.28 3.96
N HIS A 499 5.90 14.35 4.15
CA HIS A 499 6.17 14.89 5.49
C HIS A 499 4.99 15.68 6.05
N GLY A 500 4.25 15.08 6.98
CA GLY A 500 3.14 15.75 7.67
C GLY A 500 2.14 16.38 6.70
N LYS A 501 1.57 17.53 7.10
CA LYS A 501 0.66 18.33 6.26
C LYS A 501 1.43 19.22 5.26
N CYS A 502 2.64 19.68 5.60
CA CYS A 502 3.42 20.61 4.76
C CYS A 502 4.13 19.95 3.57
N GLY A 503 4.28 18.63 3.57
CA GLY A 503 4.86 17.89 2.44
C GLY A 503 3.92 17.77 1.24
N TRP A 504 2.64 18.12 1.37
CA TRP A 504 1.69 18.11 0.25
C TRP A 504 1.84 19.37 -0.59
N LEU A 505 2.07 19.20 -1.89
CA LEU A 505 2.23 20.32 -2.83
C LEU A 505 0.88 20.83 -3.36
N GLY A 506 -0.11 19.95 -3.41
CA GLY A 506 -1.43 20.25 -3.94
C GLY A 506 -2.09 19.02 -4.55
N GLY A 507 -3.33 19.22 -5.01
CA GLY A 507 -4.12 18.13 -5.56
C GLY A 507 -5.20 18.55 -6.54
N VAL A 508 -5.75 17.53 -7.19
CA VAL A 508 -6.96 17.62 -7.99
C VAL A 508 -8.02 16.72 -7.38
N GLY A 509 -9.17 17.30 -7.10
CA GLY A 509 -10.37 16.61 -6.69
C GLY A 509 -11.32 16.46 -7.87
N PHE A 510 -11.85 15.26 -8.10
CA PHE A 510 -12.89 15.02 -9.09
C PHE A 510 -14.22 14.79 -8.39
N VAL A 511 -15.28 15.41 -8.90
CA VAL A 511 -16.65 15.23 -8.39
C VAL A 511 -17.60 14.90 -9.54
N VAL A 512 -18.62 14.08 -9.28
CA VAL A 512 -19.66 13.80 -10.28
C VAL A 512 -20.74 14.89 -10.29
N GLU A 513 -21.18 15.31 -9.10
CA GLU A 513 -22.23 16.31 -8.94
C GLU A 513 -21.66 17.62 -8.38
N ASP A 514 -22.16 18.77 -8.87
CA ASP A 514 -21.78 20.09 -8.35
C ASP A 514 -22.09 20.26 -6.86
N ALA A 515 -23.08 19.52 -6.37
CA ALA A 515 -23.47 19.51 -4.96
C ALA A 515 -22.36 18.97 -4.04
N ASP A 516 -21.42 18.19 -4.58
CA ASP A 516 -20.37 17.51 -3.80
C ASP A 516 -19.11 18.37 -3.62
N VAL A 517 -18.99 19.45 -4.40
CA VAL A 517 -17.84 20.37 -4.38
C VAL A 517 -17.57 20.89 -2.97
N GLY A 518 -18.62 21.36 -2.28
CA GLY A 518 -18.43 21.90 -0.94
C GLY A 518 -17.99 20.85 0.08
N VAL A 519 -18.47 19.62 -0.05
CA VAL A 519 -18.12 18.49 0.84
C VAL A 519 -16.62 18.21 0.71
N MET A 520 -16.14 18.13 -0.54
CA MET A 520 -14.73 17.94 -0.86
C MET A 520 -13.86 19.11 -0.36
N LYS A 521 -14.28 20.36 -0.58
CA LYS A 521 -13.58 21.54 -0.06
C LYS A 521 -13.51 21.55 1.47
N GLY A 522 -14.63 21.24 2.13
CA GLY A 522 -14.74 21.20 3.58
C GLY A 522 -13.83 20.14 4.19
N ALA A 523 -13.83 18.93 3.62
CA ALA A 523 -12.95 17.85 4.06
C ALA A 523 -11.47 18.20 3.90
N TRP A 524 -11.07 18.72 2.73
CA TRP A 524 -9.70 19.15 2.45
C TRP A 524 -9.25 20.23 3.43
N LYS A 525 -10.04 21.31 3.56
CA LYS A 525 -9.74 22.42 4.46
C LYS A 525 -9.60 21.93 5.91
N LYS A 526 -10.58 21.18 6.41
CA LYS A 526 -10.58 20.70 7.79
C LYS A 526 -9.39 19.81 8.11
N TRP A 527 -9.01 18.92 7.19
CA TRP A 527 -7.85 18.08 7.42
C TRP A 527 -6.54 18.88 7.40
N PHE A 528 -6.40 19.88 6.53
CA PHE A 528 -5.19 20.71 6.47
C PHE A 528 -5.11 21.82 7.53
N GLU A 529 -6.21 22.16 8.22
CA GLU A 529 -6.20 23.10 9.34
C GLU A 529 -5.28 22.59 10.47
N GLU A 530 -4.45 23.46 11.04
CA GLU A 530 -3.65 23.16 12.23
C GLU A 530 -4.57 22.98 13.45
N SER A 531 -4.39 21.89 14.18
CA SER A 531 -5.03 21.68 15.48
C SER A 531 -4.25 22.49 16.53
N ASN A 532 -4.87 23.53 17.11
CA ASN A 532 -4.34 24.33 18.24
C ASN A 532 -4.25 23.55 19.57
N GLU A 533 -4.12 22.23 19.53
CA GLU A 533 -4.05 21.42 20.75
C GLU A 533 -2.61 21.39 21.25
N GLU A 534 -2.27 22.40 22.04
CA GLU A 534 -1.26 22.24 23.09
C GLU A 534 -1.70 21.06 23.99
N ASP A 535 -0.76 20.14 24.21
CA ASP A 535 -0.89 18.93 25.02
C ASP A 535 -1.43 19.22 26.44
N GLU A 536 -2.75 19.25 26.62
CA GLU A 536 -3.42 19.01 27.89
C GLU A 536 -4.47 17.91 27.70
N LEU A 537 -4.15 16.68 28.14
CA LEU A 537 -4.95 15.91 29.11
C LEU A 537 -4.48 14.45 29.22
N ASP A 538 -3.88 14.12 30.36
CA ASP A 538 -4.16 12.86 31.04
C ASP A 538 -5.68 12.75 31.25
N HIS A 539 -6.33 11.75 30.65
CA HIS A 539 -7.33 10.86 31.28
C HIS A 539 -8.09 10.03 30.22
N GLU A 540 -8.01 8.70 30.38
CA GLU A 540 -8.92 7.64 29.90
C GLU A 540 -9.61 7.88 28.55
N VAL A 541 -8.96 7.47 27.44
CA VAL A 541 -9.54 7.52 26.09
C VAL A 541 -9.63 6.12 25.48
N ASP A 542 -10.80 5.89 24.88
CA ASP A 542 -11.17 4.79 24.00
C ASP A 542 -10.10 4.56 22.93
N GLU A 543 -9.54 3.35 22.88
CA GLU A 543 -8.41 3.02 22.01
C GLU A 543 -8.88 2.88 20.56
N SER A 544 -8.77 3.96 19.81
CA SER A 544 -9.10 3.98 18.39
C SER A 544 -8.14 3.16 17.54
N TYR A 545 -8.64 2.75 16.37
CA TYR A 545 -8.05 1.69 15.57
C TYR A 545 -6.74 2.06 14.86
N PHE A 546 -6.54 3.35 14.57
CA PHE A 546 -5.44 3.82 13.73
C PHE A 546 -4.62 4.98 14.33
N GLU A 547 -4.87 5.42 15.57
CA GLU A 547 -4.29 6.68 16.09
C GLU A 547 -2.76 6.69 16.12
N LYS A 548 -2.14 7.64 15.40
CA LYS A 548 -0.72 8.03 15.48
C LYS A 548 0.26 6.88 15.26
N SER A 549 0.74 6.75 14.02
CA SER A 549 2.10 6.22 13.82
C SER A 549 3.04 7.13 14.60
N ASP A 550 3.91 6.55 15.44
CA ASP A 550 4.96 7.25 16.22
C ASP A 550 6.05 7.93 15.33
N GLN A 551 5.68 8.37 14.12
CA GLN A 551 6.49 9.10 13.15
C GLN A 551 5.85 10.43 12.73
N ASP A 552 4.94 11.00 13.53
CA ASP A 552 4.78 12.45 13.54
C ASP A 552 6.08 13.03 14.13
N ILE A 553 7.13 13.07 13.30
CA ILE A 553 8.31 13.88 13.53
C ILE A 553 7.76 15.27 13.73
N LYS A 554 7.84 15.77 14.98
CA LYS A 554 7.48 17.13 15.36
C LYS A 554 7.85 18.06 14.22
N SER A 555 6.84 18.70 13.63
CA SER A 555 7.07 19.71 12.60
C SER A 555 8.10 20.68 13.14
N PRO A 556 9.22 20.95 12.43
CA PRO A 556 10.02 22.09 12.79
C PRO A 556 9.10 23.31 12.76
N ALA A 557 9.15 24.12 13.82
CA ALA A 557 8.34 25.31 13.95
C ALA A 557 8.74 26.31 12.85
N LEU A 558 8.17 26.16 11.65
CA LEU A 558 8.12 27.20 10.64
C LEU A 558 6.95 28.11 11.04
N SER A 559 7.30 29.27 11.59
CA SER A 559 6.37 30.22 12.20
C SER A 559 5.60 31.08 11.19
N GLU A 560 5.17 30.49 10.07
CA GLU A 560 4.28 31.16 9.11
C GLU A 560 3.06 30.28 8.90
N ALA A 561 1.87 30.83 9.13
CA ALA A 561 0.59 30.14 9.06
C ALA A 561 0.50 29.34 7.75
N ALA A 562 0.68 28.01 7.83
CA ALA A 562 0.68 27.17 6.65
C ALA A 562 -0.72 27.17 6.05
N THR A 563 -0.93 27.91 4.97
CA THR A 563 -2.14 27.87 4.18
C THR A 563 -2.31 26.46 3.61
N SER A 564 -3.52 25.90 3.67
CA SER A 564 -3.81 24.59 3.06
C SER A 564 -3.30 24.55 1.61
N PRO A 565 -2.66 23.45 1.18
CA PRO A 565 -2.16 23.34 -0.17
C PRO A 565 -3.29 23.48 -1.19
N PRO A 566 -2.98 23.98 -2.40
CA PRO A 566 -3.99 24.25 -3.42
C PRO A 566 -4.72 22.97 -3.82
N LEU A 567 -6.05 23.08 -3.95
CA LEU A 567 -6.92 22.02 -4.47
C LEU A 567 -7.72 22.57 -5.66
N VAL A 568 -7.54 21.92 -6.81
CA VAL A 568 -8.35 22.17 -8.01
C VAL A 568 -9.48 21.14 -8.03
N ILE A 569 -10.75 21.59 -8.08
CA ILE A 569 -11.89 20.67 -8.18
C ILE A 569 -12.46 20.69 -9.59
N VAL A 570 -12.62 19.50 -10.17
CA VAL A 570 -13.06 19.26 -11.55
C VAL A 570 -14.30 18.37 -11.57
N GLN A 571 -15.39 18.86 -12.16
CA GLN A 571 -16.61 18.06 -12.32
C GLN A 571 -16.49 17.13 -13.53
N VAL A 572 -16.65 15.82 -13.33
CA VAL A 572 -16.59 14.80 -14.39
C VAL A 572 -17.86 13.94 -14.39
N PRO A 573 -18.34 13.48 -15.54
CA PRO A 573 -19.59 12.71 -15.59
C PRO A 573 -19.52 11.34 -14.91
N GLN A 574 -18.37 10.64 -14.95
CA GLN A 574 -18.24 9.33 -14.32
C GLN A 574 -16.84 9.07 -13.77
N LEU A 575 -16.80 8.43 -12.60
CA LEU A 575 -15.59 7.91 -11.95
C LEU A 575 -15.61 6.37 -11.90
N PRO A 576 -14.46 5.73 -11.66
CA PRO A 576 -14.38 4.27 -11.56
C PRO A 576 -15.33 3.72 -10.50
N LEU A 577 -15.91 2.54 -10.77
CA LEU A 577 -16.82 1.83 -9.85
C LEU A 577 -18.07 2.60 -9.41
N GLY A 578 -18.43 3.68 -10.11
CA GLY A 578 -19.58 4.52 -9.75
C GLY A 578 -19.34 5.40 -8.52
N SER A 579 -18.08 5.71 -8.21
CA SER A 579 -17.74 6.71 -7.19
C SER A 579 -18.30 8.09 -7.54
N HIS A 580 -18.60 8.90 -6.53
CA HIS A 580 -18.96 10.31 -6.67
C HIS A 580 -17.74 11.22 -6.57
N VAL A 581 -16.68 10.78 -5.90
CA VAL A 581 -15.50 11.60 -5.59
C VAL A 581 -14.18 10.85 -5.72
N GLU A 582 -13.14 11.55 -6.19
CA GLU A 582 -11.76 11.04 -6.25
C GLU A 582 -10.77 12.17 -5.89
N PHE A 583 -9.73 11.86 -5.10
CA PHE A 583 -8.59 12.75 -4.88
C PHE A 583 -7.33 12.22 -5.56
N ALA A 584 -6.57 13.08 -6.22
CA ALA A 584 -5.23 12.79 -6.74
C ALA A 584 -4.29 13.93 -6.33
N CYS A 585 -3.07 13.62 -5.89
CA CYS A 585 -2.20 14.61 -5.26
C CYS A 585 -0.72 14.42 -5.56
N GLN A 586 0.05 15.47 -5.35
CA GLN A 586 1.51 15.43 -5.33
C GLN A 586 2.04 15.90 -3.98
N GLY A 587 3.18 15.35 -3.60
CA GLY A 587 3.89 15.74 -2.40
C GLY A 587 5.39 15.56 -2.55
N VAL A 588 6.11 15.93 -1.50
CA VAL A 588 7.55 15.71 -1.35
C VAL A 588 7.84 14.85 -0.14
N ASP A 589 8.84 13.97 -0.26
CA ASP A 589 9.29 13.19 0.86
C ASP A 589 10.09 14.03 1.88
N SER A 590 10.14 13.54 3.13
CA SER A 590 10.82 14.21 4.24
C SER A 590 12.31 14.45 4.01
N ALA A 591 12.98 13.57 3.27
CA ALA A 591 14.41 13.69 2.96
C ALA A 591 14.66 14.83 1.96
N PHE A 592 13.77 15.01 0.98
CA PHE A 592 13.81 16.11 0.03
C PHE A 592 13.61 17.45 0.73
N LEU A 593 12.58 17.54 1.58
CA LEU A 593 12.31 18.76 2.33
C LEU A 593 13.52 19.16 3.19
N SER A 594 14.12 18.19 3.89
CA SER A 594 15.31 18.42 4.72
C SER A 594 16.52 18.92 3.90
N ARG A 595 16.74 18.37 2.70
CA ARG A 595 17.80 18.84 1.79
C ARG A 595 17.51 20.25 1.29
N ALA A 596 16.28 20.54 0.89
CA ALA A 596 15.88 21.86 0.42
C ALA A 596 16.04 22.93 1.50
N THR A 597 15.66 22.64 2.74
CA THR A 597 15.82 23.56 3.88
C THR A 597 17.28 23.76 4.27
N ALA A 598 18.13 22.72 4.17
CA ALA A 598 19.56 22.85 4.46
C ALA A 598 20.28 23.73 3.43
N VAL A 599 19.93 23.59 2.13
CA VAL A 599 20.47 24.45 1.06
C VAL A 599 20.03 25.91 1.23
N ALA A 600 18.80 26.16 1.70
CA ALA A 600 18.33 27.51 1.99
C ALA A 600 19.09 28.14 3.18
N ALA A 601 19.36 27.37 4.23
CA ALA A 601 20.12 27.86 5.40
C ALA A 601 21.59 28.19 5.08
N ASP A 602 22.25 27.39 4.23
CA ASP A 602 23.63 27.66 3.79
C ASP A 602 23.75 28.91 2.88
N GLN A 603 22.66 29.34 2.22
CA GLN A 603 22.66 30.54 1.38
C GLN A 603 22.50 31.85 2.17
N ASP A 604 21.98 31.80 3.40
CA ASP A 604 21.82 32.97 4.26
C ASP A 604 23.11 33.33 5.03
N ASP A 605 24.11 32.43 5.10
CA ASP A 605 25.35 32.63 5.86
C ASP A 605 26.53 33.20 5.01
N ASP A 606 26.38 33.37 3.69
CA ASP A 606 27.45 33.77 2.75
C ASP A 606 27.25 35.17 2.10
N GLU A 607 26.79 36.19 2.85
CA GLU A 607 26.91 37.61 2.44
C GLU A 607 28.22 38.27 2.90
N GLU A 608 29.37 37.88 2.32
CA GLU A 608 30.56 38.76 2.24
C GLU A 608 31.26 38.70 0.87
N ASP A 609 31.00 39.74 0.05
CA ASP A 609 31.85 40.41 -0.95
C ASP A 609 32.88 39.57 -1.76
N ILE A 610 32.55 39.16 -3.00
CA ILE A 610 33.48 39.09 -4.17
C ILE A 610 32.68 39.19 -5.48
N THR A 611 33.23 39.95 -6.43
CA THR A 611 32.66 40.30 -7.74
C THR A 611 32.95 39.26 -8.86
N ALA A 612 31.86 38.83 -9.55
CA ALA A 612 31.73 38.20 -10.90
C ALA A 612 32.06 36.69 -11.12
N PRO A 613 31.47 36.01 -12.14
CA PRO A 613 30.21 36.24 -12.88
C PRO A 613 29.14 35.18 -12.56
N ALA A 614 27.87 35.58 -12.69
CA ALA A 614 26.68 34.82 -12.34
C ALA A 614 26.53 33.45 -13.05
N GLN A 615 26.45 32.39 -12.24
CA GLN A 615 25.52 31.28 -12.44
C GLN A 615 24.79 31.08 -11.13
N SER A 616 23.66 31.75 -10.99
CA SER A 616 22.71 31.53 -9.89
C SER A 616 22.20 30.08 -9.96
N PRO A 617 22.27 29.28 -8.88
CA PRO A 617 21.42 28.11 -8.77
C PRO A 617 19.98 28.62 -8.75
N SER A 618 19.14 28.05 -9.62
CA SER A 618 17.73 28.37 -9.74
C SER A 618 17.01 28.01 -8.43
N THR A 619 16.87 29.00 -7.56
CA THR A 619 15.91 29.02 -6.45
C THR A 619 14.51 28.93 -7.05
N LEU A 620 13.75 27.89 -6.69
CA LEU A 620 12.41 27.65 -7.20
C LEU A 620 11.45 28.63 -6.51
N HIS A 621 11.45 29.88 -6.96
CA HIS A 621 10.45 30.88 -6.59
C HIS A 621 9.20 30.67 -7.43
N ILE A 622 8.14 30.14 -6.81
CA ILE A 622 6.80 30.14 -7.41
C ILE A 622 6.20 31.53 -7.16
N GLU A 623 6.47 32.49 -8.05
CA GLU A 623 5.72 33.74 -8.10
C GLU A 623 4.37 33.49 -8.78
N THR A 624 3.29 33.48 -8.00
CA THR A 624 1.93 33.57 -8.56
C THR A 624 1.71 34.98 -9.07
N SER A 625 1.95 35.21 -10.37
CA SER A 625 1.62 36.47 -11.04
C SER A 625 0.11 36.59 -11.29
N SER A 626 -0.65 36.90 -10.25
CA SER A 626 -1.93 37.56 -10.41
C SER A 626 -2.07 38.64 -9.36
N SER A 627 -1.97 39.89 -9.79
CA SER A 627 -2.34 41.06 -9.00
C SER A 627 -3.86 41.08 -8.81
N GLU A 628 -4.38 40.23 -7.93
CA GLU A 628 -5.68 40.39 -7.30
C GLU A 628 -5.52 40.28 -5.77
N PRO A 629 -6.16 41.17 -4.99
CA PRO A 629 -5.97 41.25 -3.56
C PRO A 629 -6.58 40.04 -2.85
N GLN A 630 -5.79 39.36 -2.01
CA GLN A 630 -6.20 38.47 -0.91
C GLN A 630 -7.59 37.80 -1.07
N GLY A 631 -7.65 36.67 -1.77
CA GLY A 631 -8.88 35.86 -1.89
C GLY A 631 -8.65 34.42 -2.34
N ASN A 632 -8.85 33.46 -1.42
CA ASN A 632 -9.04 32.01 -1.58
C ASN A 632 -8.09 31.20 -2.50
N SER A 633 -7.22 30.40 -1.91
CA SER A 633 -6.37 29.35 -2.55
C SER A 633 -7.13 28.13 -3.11
N LEU A 634 -8.44 28.27 -3.40
CA LEU A 634 -9.35 27.20 -3.82
C LEU A 634 -10.01 27.57 -5.14
N GLN A 635 -9.48 27.05 -6.24
CA GLN A 635 -10.02 27.25 -7.59
C GLN A 635 -10.91 26.06 -8.00
N TYR A 636 -12.12 26.34 -8.47
CA TYR A 636 -13.05 25.32 -9.01
C TYR A 636 -13.24 25.57 -10.49
N HIS A 637 -13.19 24.50 -11.27
CA HIS A 637 -13.38 24.57 -12.70
C HIS A 637 -14.29 23.42 -13.18
N SER A 638 -15.42 23.75 -13.80
CA SER A 638 -16.14 22.79 -14.65
C SER A 638 -15.23 22.35 -15.80
N VAL A 639 -15.29 21.09 -16.23
CA VAL A 639 -14.51 20.59 -17.37
C VAL A 639 -14.76 21.46 -18.61
N SER A 640 -13.82 22.38 -18.83
CA SER A 640 -13.65 23.13 -20.05
C SER A 640 -12.16 23.16 -20.39
N PHE A 641 -11.89 23.15 -21.68
CA PHE A 641 -10.56 22.94 -22.22
C PHE A 641 -9.62 24.11 -21.90
N GLY A 642 -8.47 23.77 -21.30
CA GLY A 642 -7.45 24.68 -20.77
C GLY A 642 -6.83 24.18 -19.45
N LEU A 643 -7.54 23.31 -18.71
CA LEU A 643 -7.11 22.84 -17.39
C LEU A 643 -6.06 21.74 -17.34
N GLN A 644 -5.74 21.06 -18.45
CA GLN A 644 -4.78 19.94 -18.43
C GLN A 644 -3.36 20.38 -18.09
N GLN A 645 -3.04 21.63 -18.42
CA GLN A 645 -1.82 22.34 -18.04
C GLN A 645 -1.80 22.68 -16.53
N LEU A 646 -2.95 23.02 -15.95
CA LEU A 646 -3.13 23.28 -14.51
C LEU A 646 -3.14 22.01 -13.64
N ILE A 647 -3.69 20.89 -14.15
CA ILE A 647 -3.78 19.60 -13.44
C ILE A 647 -2.38 19.05 -13.09
N TRP A 648 -1.31 19.55 -13.74
CA TRP A 648 0.07 19.15 -13.51
C TRP A 648 1.09 20.31 -13.50
N GLY A 649 0.65 21.56 -13.32
CA GLY A 649 1.55 22.71 -13.14
C GLY A 649 2.43 23.09 -14.34
N VAL A 650 1.97 22.91 -15.58
CA VAL A 650 2.68 23.38 -16.78
C VAL A 650 1.93 24.56 -17.38
N SER A 651 2.30 25.78 -17.00
CA SER A 651 1.89 26.98 -17.75
C SER A 651 2.75 27.10 -19.03
N ASP A 652 2.19 27.60 -20.14
CA ASP A 652 2.97 27.93 -21.35
C ASP A 652 3.94 29.11 -21.14
N GLU A 653 3.87 29.79 -19.99
CA GLU A 653 4.86 30.77 -19.57
C GLU A 653 5.91 30.07 -18.71
N GLY A 654 7.09 29.86 -19.30
CA GLY A 654 8.24 29.32 -18.59
C GLY A 654 8.64 30.22 -17.42
N GLY A 655 8.59 29.66 -16.21
CA GLY A 655 9.03 30.26 -14.95
C GLY A 655 9.17 29.18 -13.91
#